data_AF-A0A7X8M6S3-F1
#
_entry.id   AF-A0A7X8M6S3-F1
#
_cell.length_a   1.000
_cell.length_b   1.000
_cell.length_c   1.000
_cell.angle_alpha   90.00
_cell.angle_beta   90.00
_cell.angle_gamma   90.00
#
_symmetry.space_group_name_H-M   'P 1'
#
loop_
_entity.id
_entity.type
_entity.pdbx_description
1 polymer ?
#
loop_
_entity_poly.entity_id
_entity_poly.type
_entity_poly.pdbx_seq_one_letter_code
_entity_poly.pdbx_strand_id
1 'polypeptide(L)'
;ANVFTTELSYDNLFAALRDKNHSGFWGTLEFFPEEGKYHMDGHRKCNRMMRPAETVRNKGLCPVCGKPAVLGVSYRVEELADCEEGRRPADAKSFSSIVPLMEVLAEVMGMGVTSRKVRALYDLLQQKLGSELTILRDCPLEEIELAGGALVREAIRRMRDGEVDAQPGYDGEYGVIRLFRGDDREKILQANPLFELAAVGEKTKPAVEKKIKPPRRSRAEAKKIKEESDDYGLNPEQEEAVHHHGVPLIIQAGPGTGKTHVLTHWLTHLLRNGIAAADQVLAITFTNKAAAELRDRLRSLSAEDAEHAPFISTFHGFGLHLLRQTPDFFARDRSFRIIAAQDDPAFLADLEKKCGRRVPANELERISLIKGRLFDPDTLPPSISAQLGQDFLAHFRAYETLLAERNAVDLDDLICMPVRLLRNDPKWRRTFLQQYKVIAVDEFQDINQAQYELFRLFAIAAAEVCVIGDPDQSIYGFRGASPQYFGQIMQDLPEHRFIKLNRNYRSSQNILDASGQVLGRSSSDLHSGIPAEVKIQLRQAVSDHAEAEQVVKTIEALLSGTTSFSMDSGRVARGAETHGYAFGDIAILLRSKNLLPPLSEALTRAGIPHETIQEQPLSNDPYVRFVLATFTYLLDGAETGLKTVARFFLHDESEILQWLESQTEPAMDRTLFPRSTAWDRFTSFLQAAASWSAESSILQLLTSIREWSPVAAEQETIYKKLETFAAGFENRRQAFCDALLLQKGVDEWDPRADRVRILTMHAAKGLEFPVVFIIGCEEGIIPFAFGAKALEVEEEKRLLYVAMTRSKRQLYLSWAQSRWLQGQRHVQSPSRFLSAISDRLLQRSKEEKKTKKGAGQMKLF
;
A
#
# COMPACT_ATOMS: atom_id res chain seq x y z
N ALA A 1 30.25 -0.67 -9.32
CA ALA A 1 29.57 -1.35 -10.44
C ALA A 1 30.59 -2.10 -11.29
N ASN A 2 30.37 -3.39 -11.56
CA ASN A 2 31.28 -4.19 -12.40
C ASN A 2 30.87 -4.07 -13.88
N VAL A 3 31.85 -3.90 -14.77
CA VAL A 3 31.68 -3.71 -16.21
C VAL A 3 32.08 -5.01 -16.92
N PHE A 4 31.14 -5.57 -17.67
CA PHE A 4 31.32 -6.80 -18.42
C PHE A 4 31.18 -6.57 -19.92
N THR A 5 32.00 -7.26 -20.70
CA THR A 5 31.96 -7.31 -22.18
C THR A 5 31.38 -8.63 -22.70
N THR A 6 30.95 -9.51 -21.80
CA THR A 6 30.20 -10.74 -22.12
C THR A 6 28.71 -10.52 -22.10
N GLU A 7 27.99 -11.49 -22.67
CA GLU A 7 26.54 -11.63 -22.47
C GLU A 7 26.20 -11.69 -20.98
N LEU A 8 25.13 -10.98 -20.58
CA LEU A 8 24.68 -10.86 -19.19
C LEU A 8 23.87 -12.08 -18.74
N SER A 9 24.46 -13.28 -18.87
CA SER A 9 23.92 -14.53 -18.33
C SER A 9 24.69 -14.93 -17.08
N TYR A 10 24.05 -15.67 -16.16
CA TYR A 10 24.71 -16.10 -14.92
C TYR A 10 25.99 -16.88 -15.21
N ASP A 11 25.97 -17.83 -16.14
CA ASP A 11 27.11 -18.68 -16.45
C ASP A 11 28.27 -17.87 -17.05
N ASN A 12 27.99 -16.91 -17.95
CA ASN A 12 29.02 -16.07 -18.56
C ASN A 12 29.59 -15.04 -17.58
N LEU A 13 28.76 -14.45 -16.72
CA LEU A 13 29.21 -13.54 -15.66
C LEU A 13 30.01 -14.29 -14.59
N PHE A 14 29.57 -15.49 -14.20
CA PHE A 14 30.27 -16.33 -13.24
C PHE A 14 31.61 -16.80 -13.81
N ALA A 15 31.66 -17.23 -15.07
CA ALA A 15 32.90 -17.57 -15.76
C ALA A 15 33.85 -16.36 -15.84
N ALA A 16 33.32 -15.18 -16.18
CA ALA A 16 34.08 -13.94 -16.27
C ALA A 16 34.64 -13.45 -14.93
N LEU A 17 33.95 -13.73 -13.81
CA LEU A 17 34.41 -13.39 -12.46
C LEU A 17 35.33 -14.46 -11.86
N ARG A 18 35.11 -15.73 -12.20
CA ARG A 18 35.87 -16.87 -11.65
C ARG A 18 37.27 -16.97 -12.25
N ASP A 19 37.41 -16.75 -13.55
CA ASP A 19 38.70 -16.78 -14.24
C ASP A 19 39.21 -15.36 -14.47
N LYS A 20 40.31 -15.00 -13.77
CA LYS A 20 40.95 -13.68 -13.86
C LYS A 20 41.43 -13.36 -15.29
N ASN A 21 41.74 -14.38 -16.09
CA ASN A 21 42.19 -14.23 -17.48
C ASN A 21 41.05 -14.14 -18.48
N HIS A 22 39.79 -14.31 -18.05
CA HIS A 22 38.63 -14.17 -18.90
C HIS A 22 38.50 -12.72 -19.39
N SER A 23 38.31 -12.54 -20.70
CA SER A 23 38.19 -11.21 -21.33
C SER A 23 36.83 -10.54 -21.06
N GLY A 24 35.90 -11.29 -20.48
CA GLY A 24 34.53 -10.85 -20.21
C GLY A 24 34.34 -9.89 -19.05
N PHE A 25 35.25 -9.88 -18.07
CA PHE A 25 35.26 -8.88 -17.02
C PHE A 25 36.27 -7.79 -17.39
N TRP A 26 35.74 -6.59 -17.68
CA TRP A 26 36.53 -5.46 -18.16
C TRP A 26 37.11 -4.66 -17.00
N GLY A 27 36.32 -4.40 -15.97
CA GLY A 27 36.75 -3.61 -14.83
C GLY A 27 35.62 -3.17 -13.90
N THR A 28 35.92 -2.24 -13.00
CA THR A 28 34.96 -1.71 -12.02
C THR A 28 34.86 -0.19 -12.13
N LEU A 29 33.62 0.30 -12.17
CA LEU A 29 33.25 1.71 -12.07
C LEU A 29 32.74 1.97 -10.65
N GLU A 30 33.35 2.90 -9.91
CA GLU A 30 32.93 3.18 -8.52
C GLU A 30 32.93 4.69 -8.23
N PHE A 31 32.39 5.10 -7.09
CA PHE A 31 32.61 6.47 -6.61
C PHE A 31 34.02 6.62 -6.04
N PHE A 32 34.47 7.86 -5.84
CA PHE A 32 35.76 8.13 -5.23
C PHE A 32 35.80 7.56 -3.80
N PRO A 33 36.68 6.61 -3.49
CA PRO A 33 36.69 5.96 -2.18
C PRO A 33 36.93 6.93 -1.00
N GLU A 34 37.59 8.05 -1.27
CA GLU A 34 37.89 9.12 -0.32
C GLU A 34 36.63 9.76 0.28
N GLU A 35 35.51 9.75 -0.45
CA GLU A 35 34.24 10.36 -0.02
C GLU A 35 33.65 9.69 1.24
N GLY A 36 33.90 8.39 1.44
CA GLY A 36 33.42 7.70 2.64
C GLY A 36 33.81 6.24 2.84
N LYS A 37 34.49 5.60 1.88
CA LYS A 37 34.85 4.17 1.96
C LYS A 37 36.13 3.94 2.76
N TYR A 38 37.15 4.79 2.56
CA TYR A 38 38.44 4.70 3.23
C TYR A 38 38.79 6.03 3.89
N HIS A 39 38.25 6.27 5.08
CA HIS A 39 38.62 7.44 5.87
C HIS A 39 39.97 7.23 6.54
N MET A 40 40.73 8.32 6.62
CA MET A 40 42.07 8.37 7.20
C MET A 40 42.00 8.48 8.72
N ASP A 41 43.16 8.36 9.36
CA ASP A 41 43.28 8.63 10.78
C ASP A 41 43.17 10.12 11.03
N GLY A 42 42.81 10.49 12.25
CA GLY A 42 42.88 11.89 12.60
C GLY A 42 42.38 12.22 13.97
N HIS A 43 42.32 13.53 14.23
CA HIS A 43 41.78 14.07 15.46
C HIS A 43 41.04 15.37 15.14
N ARG A 44 39.70 15.27 15.11
CA ARG A 44 38.79 16.36 14.72
C ARG A 44 39.00 17.63 15.53
N LYS A 45 39.21 17.50 16.84
CA LYS A 45 39.43 18.66 17.73
C LYS A 45 40.69 19.47 17.38
N CYS A 46 41.66 18.85 16.71
CA CYS A 46 42.88 19.51 16.24
C CYS A 46 42.86 19.80 14.73
N ASN A 47 41.75 19.49 14.05
CA ASN A 47 41.61 19.55 12.60
C ASN A 47 42.80 18.90 11.87
N ARG A 48 43.26 17.74 12.36
CA ARG A 48 44.46 17.06 11.87
C ARG A 48 44.10 15.67 11.33
N MET A 49 44.12 15.54 10.02
CA MET A 49 44.15 14.26 9.31
C MET A 49 45.58 13.72 9.27
N MET A 50 45.74 12.41 9.40
CA MET A 50 47.01 11.69 9.35
C MET A 50 46.85 10.43 8.51
N ARG A 51 47.90 10.09 7.77
CA ARG A 51 47.98 8.77 7.14
C ARG A 51 48.31 7.70 8.20
N PRO A 52 47.90 6.44 8.01
CA PRO A 52 48.24 5.37 8.95
C PRO A 52 49.73 5.26 9.26
N ALA A 53 50.59 5.34 8.25
CA ALA A 53 52.04 5.38 8.46
C ALA A 53 52.54 6.55 9.33
N GLU A 54 51.84 7.69 9.34
CA GLU A 54 52.13 8.82 10.24
C GLU A 54 51.62 8.54 11.65
N THR A 55 50.43 7.98 11.80
CA THR A 55 49.87 7.58 13.08
C THR A 55 50.70 6.50 13.78
N VAL A 56 51.20 5.51 13.03
CA VAL A 56 52.13 4.47 13.54
C VAL A 56 53.43 5.12 14.03
N ARG A 57 54.02 6.03 13.25
CA ARG A 57 55.22 6.79 13.66
C ARG A 57 55.00 7.60 14.93
N ASN A 58 53.80 8.15 15.10
CA ASN A 58 53.38 8.91 16.28
C ASN A 58 52.82 8.03 17.41
N LYS A 59 52.98 6.70 17.35
CA LYS A 59 52.52 5.73 18.37
C LYS A 59 51.01 5.84 18.67
N GLY A 60 50.20 6.12 17.65
CA GLY A 60 48.74 6.27 17.79
C GLY A 60 48.30 7.61 18.40
N LEU A 61 49.20 8.59 18.55
CA LEU A 61 48.90 9.89 19.15
C LEU A 61 48.83 10.99 18.09
N CYS A 62 47.96 11.96 18.32
CA CYS A 62 47.85 13.17 17.52
C CYS A 62 49.10 14.06 17.74
N PRO A 63 49.82 14.47 16.67
CA PRO A 63 51.05 15.25 16.77
C PRO A 63 50.81 16.68 17.29
N VAL A 64 49.57 17.15 17.27
CA VAL A 64 49.21 18.51 17.71
C VAL A 64 48.96 18.58 19.22
N CYS A 65 48.29 17.58 19.80
CA CYS A 65 47.87 17.65 21.21
C CYS A 65 48.30 16.45 22.08
N GLY A 66 48.98 15.45 21.51
CA GLY A 66 49.45 14.26 22.23
C GLY A 66 48.35 13.31 22.71
N LYS A 67 47.08 13.55 22.37
CA LYS A 67 45.95 12.66 22.67
C LYS A 67 45.83 11.54 21.63
N PRO A 68 45.20 10.40 21.95
CA PRO A 68 44.97 9.33 20.98
C PRO A 68 44.26 9.83 19.72
N ALA A 69 44.82 9.48 18.56
CA ALA A 69 44.19 9.69 17.27
C ALA A 69 43.06 8.67 17.08
N VAL A 70 41.99 9.06 16.40
CA VAL A 70 40.96 8.13 15.93
C VAL A 70 41.52 7.44 14.70
N LEU A 71 41.64 6.11 14.78
CA LEU A 71 42.11 5.28 13.68
C LEU A 71 40.98 5.09 12.67
N GLY A 72 41.26 5.39 11.41
CA GLY A 72 40.32 5.24 10.31
C GLY A 72 40.37 3.86 9.67
N VAL A 73 39.48 3.62 8.69
CA VAL A 73 39.45 2.36 7.95
C VAL A 73 40.77 2.11 7.22
N SER A 74 41.41 3.16 6.68
CA SER A 74 42.70 3.03 6.00
C SER A 74 43.79 2.42 6.88
N TYR A 75 43.77 2.66 8.20
CA TYR A 75 44.73 2.07 9.13
C TYR A 75 44.62 0.55 9.19
N ARG A 76 43.40 0.03 9.26
CA ARG A 76 43.16 -1.41 9.25
C ARG A 76 43.45 -2.04 7.89
N VAL A 77 43.22 -1.30 6.80
CA VAL A 77 43.56 -1.76 5.44
C VAL A 77 45.08 -1.92 5.31
N GLU A 78 45.87 -0.93 5.74
CA GLU A 78 47.33 -1.01 5.72
C GLU A 78 47.88 -2.07 6.69
N GLU A 79 47.29 -2.23 7.87
CA GLU A 79 47.68 -3.26 8.85
C GLU A 79 47.48 -4.69 8.31
N LEU A 80 46.45 -4.90 7.50
CA LEU A 80 46.09 -6.20 6.93
C LEU A 80 46.62 -6.41 5.50
N ALA A 81 47.26 -5.42 4.90
CA ALA A 81 47.71 -5.50 3.52
C ALA A 81 48.98 -6.36 3.40
N ASP A 82 48.91 -7.41 2.57
CA ASP A 82 50.07 -8.24 2.21
C ASP A 82 50.93 -7.61 1.10
N CYS A 83 50.67 -6.35 0.72
CA CYS A 83 51.37 -5.62 -0.33
C CYS A 83 51.68 -4.18 0.07
N GLU A 84 52.76 -3.64 -0.49
CA GLU A 84 53.14 -2.24 -0.29
C GLU A 84 52.15 -1.27 -0.95
N GLU A 85 51.95 -0.11 -0.33
CA GLU A 85 51.10 0.97 -0.84
C GLU A 85 51.50 1.34 -2.28
N GLY A 86 50.52 1.40 -3.18
CA GLY A 86 50.75 1.74 -4.59
C GLY A 86 51.17 0.56 -5.50
N ARG A 87 51.34 -0.66 -4.97
CA ARG A 87 51.62 -1.85 -5.80
C ARG A 87 50.39 -2.25 -6.62
N ARG A 88 50.48 -2.13 -7.95
CA ARG A 88 49.44 -2.60 -8.89
C ARG A 88 49.88 -3.90 -9.58
N PRO A 89 49.10 -5.00 -9.49
CA PRO A 89 49.37 -6.23 -10.25
C PRO A 89 49.42 -5.97 -11.76
N ALA A 90 50.27 -6.69 -12.49
CA ALA A 90 50.43 -6.52 -13.93
C ALA A 90 49.16 -6.90 -14.73
N ASP A 91 48.31 -7.75 -14.15
CA ASP A 91 47.03 -8.23 -14.69
C ASP A 91 45.81 -7.48 -14.11
N ALA A 92 46.03 -6.38 -13.39
CA ALA A 92 44.94 -5.61 -12.77
C ALA A 92 43.97 -5.05 -13.83
N LYS A 93 42.69 -5.45 -13.72
CA LYS A 93 41.59 -4.95 -14.57
C LYS A 93 41.37 -3.44 -14.37
N SER A 94 40.66 -2.80 -15.29
CA SER A 94 40.45 -1.35 -15.23
C SER A 94 39.62 -0.96 -13.99
N PHE A 95 39.97 0.16 -13.38
CA PHE A 95 39.21 0.78 -12.30
C PHE A 95 39.10 2.27 -12.61
N SER A 96 37.89 2.81 -12.54
CA SER A 96 37.61 4.22 -12.79
C SER A 96 36.63 4.76 -11.76
N SER A 97 36.93 5.93 -11.20
CA SER A 97 36.05 6.63 -10.27
C SER A 97 35.18 7.66 -11.00
N ILE A 98 33.93 7.83 -10.57
CA ILE A 98 33.00 8.85 -11.05
C ILE A 98 32.46 9.70 -9.89
N VAL A 99 31.97 10.89 -10.23
CA VAL A 99 31.20 11.77 -9.34
C VAL A 99 29.77 11.82 -9.86
N PRO A 100 28.73 11.71 -9.01
CA PRO A 100 27.34 11.87 -9.43
C PRO A 100 27.12 13.18 -10.19
N LEU A 101 26.36 13.16 -11.29
CA LEU A 101 26.16 14.32 -12.15
C LEU A 101 25.53 15.48 -11.38
N MET A 102 24.63 15.22 -10.43
CA MET A 102 24.06 16.25 -9.56
C MET A 102 25.12 17.00 -8.74
N GLU A 103 26.18 16.32 -8.29
CA GLU A 103 27.30 16.93 -7.55
C GLU A 103 28.23 17.69 -8.49
N VAL A 104 28.51 17.14 -9.68
CA VAL A 104 29.24 17.85 -10.74
C VAL A 104 28.56 19.19 -11.05
N LEU A 105 27.25 19.16 -11.27
CA LEU A 105 26.46 20.35 -11.59
C LEU A 105 26.36 21.32 -10.40
N ALA A 106 26.22 20.80 -9.18
CA ALA A 106 26.22 21.61 -7.97
C ALA A 106 27.55 22.39 -7.81
N GLU A 107 28.69 21.72 -8.01
CA GLU A 107 30.01 22.35 -7.96
C GLU A 107 30.19 23.39 -9.08
N VAL A 108 29.83 23.05 -10.32
CA VAL A 108 29.87 23.96 -11.47
C VAL A 108 29.03 25.22 -11.23
N MET A 109 27.84 25.07 -10.65
CA MET A 109 26.94 26.17 -10.37
C MET A 109 27.27 26.92 -9.06
N GLY A 110 28.13 26.38 -8.21
CA GLY A 110 28.42 26.93 -6.88
C GLY A 110 27.20 26.92 -5.96
N MET A 111 26.32 25.92 -6.11
CA MET A 111 25.06 25.79 -5.37
C MET A 111 24.98 24.40 -4.73
N GLY A 112 24.14 24.23 -3.71
CA GLY A 112 23.89 22.90 -3.17
C GLY A 112 23.12 22.00 -4.15
N VAL A 113 23.32 20.67 -4.04
CA VAL A 113 22.63 19.63 -4.85
C VAL A 113 21.09 19.69 -4.75
N THR A 114 20.54 20.31 -3.71
CA THR A 114 19.10 20.51 -3.52
C THR A 114 18.55 21.76 -4.24
N SER A 115 19.41 22.56 -4.88
CA SER A 115 19.01 23.77 -5.60
C SER A 115 18.09 23.43 -6.78
N ARG A 116 16.98 24.17 -6.90
CA ARG A 116 16.05 24.06 -8.04
C ARG A 116 16.75 24.29 -9.39
N LYS A 117 17.77 25.16 -9.42
CA LYS A 117 18.52 25.46 -10.64
C LYS A 117 19.42 24.29 -11.07
N VAL A 118 20.04 23.60 -10.11
CA VAL A 118 20.86 22.40 -10.36
C VAL A 118 19.97 21.27 -10.88
N ARG A 119 18.80 21.03 -10.25
CA ARG A 119 17.83 20.04 -10.72
C ARG A 119 17.31 20.34 -12.13
N ALA A 120 16.97 21.59 -12.42
CA ALA A 120 16.51 21.98 -13.75
C ALA A 120 17.57 21.73 -14.84
N LEU A 121 18.85 21.98 -14.54
CA LEU A 121 19.95 21.70 -15.48
C LEU A 121 20.20 20.19 -15.63
N TYR A 122 20.09 19.44 -14.54
CA TYR A 122 20.18 17.98 -14.57
C TYR A 122 19.09 17.37 -15.44
N ASP A 123 17.82 17.76 -15.24
CA ASP A 123 16.68 17.29 -16.03
C ASP A 123 16.84 17.66 -17.52
N LEU A 124 17.34 18.87 -17.80
CA LEU A 124 17.63 19.33 -19.17
C LEU A 124 18.69 18.46 -19.84
N LEU A 125 19.79 18.15 -19.15
CA LEU A 125 20.85 17.31 -19.67
C LEU A 125 20.37 15.88 -19.90
N GLN A 126 19.56 15.33 -18.99
CA GLN A 126 18.98 14.00 -19.21
C GLN A 126 18.03 13.95 -20.40
N GLN A 127 17.21 14.98 -20.56
CA GLN A 127 16.26 15.07 -21.68
C GLN A 127 16.99 15.17 -23.02
N LYS A 128 18.12 15.88 -23.09
CA LYS A 128 18.89 16.09 -24.33
C LYS A 128 19.89 14.99 -24.65
N LEU A 129 20.61 14.47 -23.64
CA LEU A 129 21.78 13.61 -23.81
C LEU A 129 21.59 12.19 -23.29
N GLY A 130 20.45 11.89 -22.65
CA GLY A 130 20.09 10.56 -22.17
C GLY A 130 20.48 10.29 -20.72
N SER A 131 20.85 9.05 -20.40
CA SER A 131 21.05 8.64 -19.01
C SER A 131 22.28 9.31 -18.37
N GLU A 132 22.25 9.51 -17.06
CA GLU A 132 23.39 10.08 -16.30
C GLU A 132 24.72 9.37 -16.59
N LEU A 133 24.73 8.03 -16.59
CA LEU A 133 25.96 7.27 -16.90
C LEU A 133 26.47 7.52 -18.32
N THR A 134 25.54 7.66 -19.28
CA THR A 134 25.89 8.02 -20.67
C THR A 134 26.53 9.41 -20.71
N ILE A 135 25.95 10.39 -20.01
CA ILE A 135 26.47 11.76 -19.94
C ILE A 135 27.88 11.77 -19.30
N LEU A 136 28.05 11.08 -18.19
CA LEU A 136 29.30 11.06 -17.43
C LEU A 136 30.43 10.31 -18.15
N ARG A 137 30.13 9.30 -18.99
CA ARG A 137 31.16 8.42 -19.58
C ARG A 137 31.27 8.48 -21.10
N ASP A 138 30.14 8.39 -21.80
CA ASP A 138 30.11 7.99 -23.20
C ASP A 138 29.78 9.16 -24.14
N CYS A 139 29.04 10.16 -23.65
CA CYS A 139 28.61 11.31 -24.44
C CYS A 139 29.82 12.17 -24.87
N PRO A 140 29.92 12.57 -26.15
CA PRO A 140 30.97 13.47 -26.62
C PRO A 140 31.00 14.79 -25.84
N LEU A 141 32.20 15.32 -25.56
CA LEU A 141 32.35 16.55 -24.77
C LEU A 141 31.70 17.76 -25.47
N GLU A 142 31.67 17.76 -26.81
CA GLU A 142 31.07 18.81 -27.63
C GLU A 142 29.54 18.86 -27.46
N GLU A 143 28.88 17.72 -27.30
CA GLU A 143 27.42 17.65 -27.07
C GLU A 143 27.06 18.10 -25.65
N ILE A 144 27.91 17.76 -24.68
CA ILE A 144 27.80 18.21 -23.29
C ILE A 144 27.95 19.73 -23.21
N GLU A 145 28.91 20.29 -23.94
CA GLU A 145 29.11 21.74 -24.02
C GLU A 145 27.90 22.46 -24.62
N LEU A 146 27.32 21.92 -25.68
CA LEU A 146 26.14 22.48 -26.34
C LEU A 146 24.89 22.46 -25.42
N ALA A 147 24.75 21.43 -24.59
CA ALA A 147 23.56 21.25 -23.75
C ALA A 147 23.69 21.88 -22.35
N GLY A 148 24.87 21.80 -21.73
CA GLY A 148 25.12 22.20 -20.34
C GLY A 148 26.10 23.35 -20.16
N GLY A 149 26.74 23.80 -21.24
CA GLY A 149 27.76 24.84 -21.22
C GLY A 149 29.16 24.31 -20.96
N ALA A 150 30.14 25.16 -21.23
CA ALA A 150 31.53 24.75 -21.30
C ALA A 150 32.18 24.46 -19.93
N LEU A 151 31.63 25.00 -18.82
CA LEU A 151 32.03 24.59 -17.47
C LEU A 151 31.59 23.16 -17.12
N VAL A 152 30.40 22.73 -17.55
CA VAL A 152 29.93 21.35 -17.33
C VAL A 152 30.78 20.38 -18.16
N ARG A 153 31.10 20.75 -19.40
CA ARG A 153 32.05 20.02 -20.25
C ARG A 153 33.42 19.87 -19.59
N GLU A 154 33.99 20.96 -19.05
CA GLU A 154 35.29 20.92 -18.39
C GLU A 154 35.27 20.08 -17.10
N ALA A 155 34.21 20.17 -16.31
CA ALA A 155 34.04 19.37 -15.09
C ALA A 155 33.98 17.86 -15.41
N ILE A 156 33.20 17.47 -16.42
CA ILE A 156 33.10 16.07 -16.86
C ILE A 156 34.42 15.60 -17.49
N ARG A 157 35.12 16.43 -18.26
CA ARG A 157 36.46 16.10 -18.79
C ARG A 157 37.44 15.80 -17.64
N ARG A 158 37.55 16.70 -16.66
CA ARG A 158 38.44 16.50 -15.50
C ARG A 158 38.12 15.23 -14.73
N MET A 159 36.84 14.93 -14.53
CA MET A 159 36.42 13.67 -13.91
C MET A 159 36.85 12.45 -14.74
N ARG A 160 36.62 12.46 -16.06
CA ARG A 160 37.01 11.35 -16.96
C ARG A 160 38.52 11.12 -17.00
N ASP A 161 39.30 12.20 -16.93
CA ASP A 161 40.76 12.17 -16.93
C ASP A 161 41.36 11.89 -15.53
N GLY A 162 40.53 11.83 -14.49
CA GLY A 162 40.97 11.63 -13.10
C GLY A 162 41.65 12.86 -12.48
N GLU A 163 41.51 14.04 -13.08
CA GLU A 163 42.04 15.33 -12.62
C GLU A 163 41.18 15.91 -11.48
N VAL A 164 41.00 15.13 -10.42
CA VAL A 164 40.11 15.45 -9.28
C VAL A 164 40.93 15.72 -8.03
N ASP A 165 40.50 16.66 -7.19
CA ASP A 165 41.03 16.84 -5.84
C ASP A 165 40.17 16.05 -4.85
N ALA A 166 40.63 14.85 -4.53
CA ALA A 166 39.97 13.95 -3.59
C ALA A 166 40.58 14.12 -2.19
N GLN A 167 39.82 14.74 -1.28
CA GLN A 167 40.24 14.95 0.11
C GLN A 167 39.55 13.90 0.99
N PRO A 168 40.28 12.95 1.59
CA PRO A 168 39.67 11.90 2.38
C PRO A 168 39.11 12.43 3.70
N GLY A 169 38.00 11.84 4.14
CA GLY A 169 37.42 12.08 5.46
C GLY A 169 38.26 11.51 6.61
N TYR A 170 38.00 11.96 7.84
CA TYR A 170 38.61 11.43 9.06
C TYR A 170 37.71 11.72 10.29
N ASP A 171 37.82 10.92 11.36
CA ASP A 171 37.13 11.13 12.64
C ASP A 171 35.61 11.44 12.50
N GLY A 172 34.91 10.69 11.64
CA GLY A 172 33.47 10.83 11.39
C GLY A 172 33.07 11.99 10.48
N GLU A 173 34.03 12.63 9.78
CA GLU A 173 33.78 13.55 8.66
C GLU A 173 33.88 12.79 7.33
N TYR A 174 32.95 13.07 6.41
CA TYR A 174 33.02 12.54 5.05
C TYR A 174 34.11 13.26 4.26
N GLY A 175 34.70 12.56 3.29
CA GLY A 175 35.64 13.18 2.38
C GLY A 175 34.93 14.10 1.40
N VAL A 176 35.71 14.97 0.77
CA VAL A 176 35.20 15.95 -0.20
C VAL A 176 35.94 15.73 -1.51
N ILE A 177 35.15 15.56 -2.57
CA ILE A 177 35.66 15.46 -3.94
C ILE A 177 35.41 16.80 -4.61
N ARG A 178 36.46 17.40 -5.20
CA ARG A 178 36.36 18.66 -5.95
C ARG A 178 36.94 18.52 -7.34
N LEU A 179 36.19 18.91 -8.35
CA LEU A 179 36.61 18.94 -9.74
C LEU A 179 37.43 20.20 -10.07
N PHE A 180 37.28 21.26 -9.28
CA PHE A 180 38.04 22.51 -9.44
C PHE A 180 38.91 22.80 -8.20
N ARG A 181 40.18 23.20 -8.43
CA ARG A 181 41.13 23.54 -7.36
C ARG A 181 41.23 25.06 -7.18
N GLY A 182 41.08 25.54 -5.96
CA GLY A 182 41.17 26.98 -5.65
C GLY A 182 40.29 27.85 -6.57
N ASP A 183 40.86 28.90 -7.14
CA ASP A 183 40.15 29.86 -8.01
C ASP A 183 40.07 29.41 -9.48
N ASP A 184 40.37 28.15 -9.81
CA ASP A 184 40.37 27.63 -11.19
C ASP A 184 39.05 27.91 -11.93
N ARG A 185 37.92 27.71 -11.25
CA ARG A 185 36.58 27.97 -11.79
C ARG A 185 36.40 29.44 -12.15
N GLU A 186 36.86 30.35 -11.29
CA GLU A 186 36.74 31.80 -11.49
C GLU A 186 37.71 32.30 -12.58
N LYS A 187 38.90 31.73 -12.65
CA LYS A 187 39.87 32.01 -13.73
C LYS A 187 39.36 31.56 -15.10
N ILE A 188 38.69 30.41 -15.19
CA ILE A 188 38.08 29.93 -16.45
C ILE A 188 36.93 30.86 -16.87
N LEU A 189 36.09 31.30 -15.92
CA LEU A 189 35.02 32.27 -16.16
C LEU A 189 35.55 33.65 -16.57
N GLN A 190 36.69 34.09 -16.02
CA GLN A 190 37.33 35.38 -16.34
C GLN A 190 38.13 35.36 -17.65
N ALA A 191 38.74 34.23 -18.00
CA ALA A 191 39.54 34.07 -19.22
C ALA A 191 38.68 33.93 -20.48
N ASN A 192 37.43 33.48 -20.36
CA ASN A 192 36.50 33.36 -21.48
C ASN A 192 35.07 33.77 -21.06
N PRO A 193 34.65 35.02 -21.30
CA PRO A 193 33.30 35.50 -20.96
C PRO A 193 32.17 34.85 -21.78
N LEU A 194 32.48 34.02 -22.77
CA LEU A 194 31.54 33.22 -23.57
C LEU A 194 30.99 31.98 -22.83
N PHE A 195 31.41 31.74 -21.57
CA PHE A 195 31.00 30.57 -20.77
C PHE A 195 29.69 30.80 -19.97
N GLU A 196 28.76 31.61 -20.49
CA GLU A 196 27.43 31.75 -19.89
C GLU A 196 26.69 30.40 -19.94
N LEU A 197 26.30 29.89 -18.77
CA LEU A 197 25.40 28.75 -18.62
C LEU A 197 24.17 29.00 -19.51
N ALA A 198 23.90 28.10 -20.46
CA ALA A 198 22.80 28.22 -21.40
C ALA A 198 21.51 28.63 -20.65
N ALA A 199 21.02 29.83 -20.95
CA ALA A 199 19.83 30.37 -20.29
C ALA A 199 18.66 29.41 -20.49
N VAL A 200 18.08 28.93 -19.38
CA VAL A 200 16.85 28.16 -19.38
C VAL A 200 15.72 29.11 -19.81
N GLY A 201 15.46 29.15 -21.12
CA GLY A 201 14.57 30.13 -21.75
C GLY A 201 13.66 29.54 -22.83
N GLU A 202 12.37 29.53 -22.49
CA GLU A 202 11.18 29.67 -23.34
C GLU A 202 10.69 28.56 -24.30
N LYS A 203 9.36 28.42 -24.24
CA LYS A 203 8.50 27.46 -24.93
C LYS A 203 8.50 27.71 -26.44
N THR A 204 8.85 26.69 -27.21
CA THR A 204 8.41 26.57 -28.61
C THR A 204 7.66 25.26 -28.82
N LYS A 205 6.45 25.37 -29.38
CA LYS A 205 5.54 24.27 -29.70
C LYS A 205 6.23 23.22 -30.60
N PRO A 206 6.03 21.90 -30.40
CA PRO A 206 6.57 20.92 -31.32
C PRO A 206 5.75 20.86 -32.60
N ALA A 207 6.46 20.90 -33.73
CA ALA A 207 5.95 20.46 -35.02
C ALA A 207 5.83 18.93 -35.04
N VAL A 208 4.87 18.46 -35.84
CA VAL A 208 4.46 17.06 -35.98
C VAL A 208 5.61 16.21 -36.54
N GLU A 209 6.14 15.29 -35.73
CA GLU A 209 7.05 14.23 -36.18
C GLU A 209 6.39 12.84 -36.16
N LYS A 210 6.73 12.07 -37.20
CA LYS A 210 6.09 10.82 -37.61
C LYS A 210 6.26 9.71 -36.57
N LYS A 211 5.16 9.01 -36.29
CA LYS A 211 5.07 7.80 -35.44
C LYS A 211 6.13 6.76 -35.82
N ILE A 212 7.20 6.67 -35.02
CA ILE A 212 8.03 5.47 -34.94
C ILE A 212 7.30 4.49 -34.03
N LYS A 213 6.90 3.33 -34.57
CA LYS A 213 6.30 2.24 -33.78
C LYS A 213 7.33 1.75 -32.77
N PRO A 214 7.00 1.63 -31.47
CA PRO A 214 7.91 1.01 -30.50
C PRO A 214 8.16 -0.45 -30.91
N PRO A 215 9.39 -0.95 -30.71
CA PRO A 215 9.69 -2.34 -30.99
C PRO A 215 8.82 -3.23 -30.10
N ARG A 216 8.15 -4.21 -30.71
CA ARG A 216 7.48 -5.29 -30.00
C ARG A 216 8.51 -5.98 -29.11
N ARG A 217 8.49 -5.70 -27.80
CA ARG A 217 9.18 -6.52 -26.83
C ARG A 217 8.52 -7.90 -26.87
N SER A 218 9.24 -8.88 -27.41
CA SER A 218 8.96 -10.29 -27.17
C SER A 218 8.90 -10.49 -25.66
N ARG A 219 7.80 -11.11 -25.20
CA ARG A 219 7.67 -11.72 -23.88
C ARG A 219 8.78 -12.77 -23.73
N ALA A 220 9.98 -12.34 -23.38
CA ALA A 220 11.00 -13.22 -22.83
C ALA A 220 10.83 -13.17 -21.31
N GLU A 221 10.41 -14.31 -20.79
CA GLU A 221 10.03 -14.64 -19.44
C GLU A 221 10.78 -13.82 -18.38
N ALA A 222 10.02 -12.97 -17.67
CA ALA A 222 10.39 -12.56 -16.34
C ALA A 222 10.60 -13.85 -15.54
N LYS A 223 11.86 -14.15 -15.18
CA LYS A 223 12.17 -15.22 -14.24
C LYS A 223 11.39 -14.93 -12.97
N LYS A 224 10.24 -15.60 -12.85
CA LYS A 224 9.56 -15.88 -11.61
C LYS A 224 10.65 -16.26 -10.63
N ILE A 225 10.76 -15.52 -9.53
CA ILE A 225 11.12 -16.16 -8.27
C ILE A 225 10.20 -17.38 -8.23
N LYS A 226 10.77 -18.60 -8.26
CA LYS A 226 9.99 -19.77 -7.90
C LYS A 226 9.52 -19.49 -6.49
N GLU A 227 8.32 -18.93 -6.36
CA GLU A 227 7.36 -19.50 -5.44
C GLU A 227 7.47 -21.00 -5.73
N GLU A 228 8.00 -21.76 -4.76
CA GLU A 228 7.66 -23.17 -4.72
C GLU A 228 6.15 -23.19 -4.95
N SER A 229 5.74 -23.77 -6.08
CA SER A 229 4.35 -24.13 -6.24
C SER A 229 4.02 -24.89 -4.96
N ASP A 230 3.06 -24.38 -4.18
CA ASP A 230 2.33 -25.17 -3.20
C ASP A 230 1.60 -26.28 -3.98
N ASP A 231 2.34 -27.22 -4.56
CA ASP A 231 1.88 -28.50 -5.08
C ASP A 231 1.77 -29.47 -3.89
N TYR A 232 1.16 -28.98 -2.82
CA TYR A 232 0.51 -29.85 -1.87
C TYR A 232 -0.82 -30.18 -2.53
N GLY A 233 -0.96 -31.41 -3.04
CA GLY A 233 -2.27 -31.92 -3.41
C GLY A 233 -3.29 -31.70 -2.28
N LEU A 234 -4.58 -31.73 -2.62
CA LEU A 234 -5.65 -31.57 -1.63
C LEU A 234 -5.45 -32.58 -0.49
N ASN A 235 -5.53 -32.11 0.76
CA ASN A 235 -5.57 -33.04 1.89
C ASN A 235 -6.95 -33.75 1.95
N PRO A 236 -7.12 -34.81 2.76
CA PRO A 236 -8.37 -35.58 2.78
C PRO A 236 -9.62 -34.73 3.04
N GLU A 237 -9.56 -33.77 3.95
CA GLU A 237 -10.71 -32.89 4.26
C GLU A 237 -11.02 -31.91 3.12
N GLN A 238 -9.99 -31.40 2.43
CA GLN A 238 -10.13 -30.56 1.25
C GLN A 238 -10.64 -31.36 0.05
N GLU A 239 -10.18 -32.59 -0.13
CA GLU A 239 -10.63 -33.52 -1.18
C GLU A 239 -12.10 -33.90 -0.97
N GLU A 240 -12.50 -34.20 0.27
CA GLU A 240 -13.90 -34.41 0.65
C GLU A 240 -14.76 -33.20 0.28
N ALA A 241 -14.32 -31.99 0.64
CA ALA A 241 -15.05 -30.76 0.32
C ALA A 241 -15.16 -30.50 -1.19
N VAL A 242 -14.09 -30.73 -1.96
CA VAL A 242 -14.07 -30.48 -3.41
C VAL A 242 -14.98 -31.43 -4.20
N HIS A 243 -15.09 -32.69 -3.76
CA HIS A 243 -15.93 -33.69 -4.43
C HIS A 243 -17.38 -33.71 -3.96
N HIS A 244 -17.71 -32.93 -2.93
CA HIS A 244 -19.05 -32.86 -2.38
C HIS A 244 -20.03 -32.11 -3.31
N HIS A 245 -21.21 -32.70 -3.52
CA HIS A 245 -22.31 -32.13 -4.31
C HIS A 245 -23.66 -32.74 -3.88
N GLY A 246 -24.76 -32.09 -4.23
CA GLY A 246 -26.13 -32.56 -4.04
C GLY A 246 -26.80 -32.16 -2.72
N VAL A 247 -26.01 -31.75 -1.71
CA VAL A 247 -26.53 -31.14 -0.47
C VAL A 247 -25.68 -29.91 -0.11
N PRO A 248 -26.21 -28.95 0.67
CA PRO A 248 -25.46 -27.76 1.05
C PRO A 248 -24.17 -28.08 1.80
N LEU A 249 -23.08 -27.44 1.42
CA LEU A 249 -21.77 -27.60 2.04
C LEU A 249 -21.44 -26.40 2.92
N ILE A 250 -21.14 -26.65 4.19
CA ILE A 250 -20.67 -25.63 5.14
C ILE A 250 -19.26 -25.99 5.59
N ILE A 251 -18.30 -25.13 5.28
CA ILE A 251 -16.89 -25.33 5.54
C ILE A 251 -16.42 -24.33 6.59
N GLN A 252 -16.05 -24.83 7.78
CA GLN A 252 -15.28 -24.04 8.74
C GLN A 252 -13.80 -24.18 8.43
N ALA A 253 -13.17 -23.11 7.97
CA ALA A 253 -11.79 -23.13 7.52
C ALA A 253 -10.98 -22.07 8.25
N GLY A 254 -10.06 -22.49 9.13
CA GLY A 254 -9.19 -21.59 9.89
C GLY A 254 -8.25 -20.74 9.00
N PRO A 255 -7.50 -19.78 9.56
CA PRO A 255 -6.48 -19.05 8.82
C PRO A 255 -5.48 -20.02 8.20
N GLY A 256 -5.05 -19.78 6.96
CA GLY A 256 -4.01 -20.57 6.29
C GLY A 256 -4.39 -22.02 5.95
N THR A 257 -5.68 -22.38 5.98
CA THR A 257 -6.17 -23.74 5.65
C THR A 257 -6.49 -23.96 4.17
N GLY A 258 -6.30 -22.94 3.34
CA GLY A 258 -6.56 -23.01 1.90
C GLY A 258 -8.01 -22.76 1.49
N LYS A 259 -8.75 -21.86 2.17
CA LYS A 259 -10.17 -21.56 1.86
C LYS A 259 -10.43 -21.30 0.38
N THR A 260 -9.69 -20.34 -0.18
CA THR A 260 -9.81 -19.94 -1.59
C THR A 260 -9.42 -21.06 -2.54
N HIS A 261 -8.45 -21.90 -2.15
CA HIS A 261 -8.04 -23.07 -2.92
C HIS A 261 -9.18 -24.09 -3.01
N VAL A 262 -9.78 -24.45 -1.88
CA VAL A 262 -10.93 -25.37 -1.82
C VAL A 262 -12.10 -24.84 -2.62
N LEU A 263 -12.48 -23.58 -2.43
CA LEU A 263 -13.62 -22.99 -3.14
C LEU A 263 -13.40 -22.98 -4.67
N THR A 264 -12.19 -22.64 -5.11
CA THR A 264 -11.84 -22.65 -6.54
C THR A 264 -11.94 -24.07 -7.11
N HIS A 265 -11.38 -25.07 -6.42
CA HIS A 265 -11.41 -26.45 -6.86
C HIS A 265 -12.83 -27.03 -6.85
N TRP A 266 -13.65 -26.71 -5.85
CA TRP A 266 -15.05 -27.12 -5.77
C TRP A 266 -15.86 -26.57 -6.94
N LEU A 267 -15.78 -25.26 -7.21
CA LEU A 267 -16.43 -24.65 -8.38
C LEU A 267 -15.94 -25.28 -9.69
N THR A 268 -14.63 -25.48 -9.83
CA THR A 268 -14.04 -26.14 -11.01
C THR A 268 -14.56 -27.57 -11.18
N HIS A 269 -14.72 -28.31 -10.08
CA HIS A 269 -15.25 -29.67 -10.07
C HIS A 269 -16.71 -29.70 -10.55
N LEU A 270 -17.56 -28.78 -10.08
CA LEU A 270 -18.95 -28.69 -10.53
C LEU A 270 -19.06 -28.39 -12.02
N LEU A 271 -18.26 -27.44 -12.52
CA LEU A 271 -18.26 -27.04 -13.92
C LEU A 271 -17.73 -28.15 -14.84
N ARG A 272 -16.57 -28.74 -14.51
CA ARG A 272 -15.94 -29.77 -15.36
C ARG A 272 -16.75 -31.06 -15.46
N ASN A 273 -17.50 -31.41 -14.41
CA ASN A 273 -18.35 -32.60 -14.42
C ASN A 273 -19.77 -32.34 -14.95
N GLY A 274 -20.05 -31.12 -15.44
CA GLY A 274 -21.36 -30.77 -16.00
C GLY A 274 -22.50 -30.75 -14.97
N ILE A 275 -22.18 -30.58 -13.69
CA ILE A 275 -23.19 -30.47 -12.62
C ILE A 275 -23.92 -29.13 -12.71
N ALA A 276 -23.21 -28.07 -13.11
CA ALA A 276 -23.77 -26.75 -13.37
C ALA A 276 -23.12 -26.09 -14.58
N ALA A 277 -23.88 -25.23 -15.27
CA ALA A 277 -23.32 -24.33 -16.28
C ALA A 277 -22.67 -23.12 -15.61
N ALA A 278 -21.66 -22.53 -16.25
CA ALA A 278 -20.90 -21.43 -15.67
C ALA A 278 -21.75 -20.17 -15.41
N ASP A 279 -22.71 -19.85 -16.26
CA ASP A 279 -23.67 -18.75 -16.09
C ASP A 279 -24.68 -18.96 -14.94
N GLN A 280 -24.78 -20.18 -14.41
CA GLN A 280 -25.63 -20.54 -13.26
C GLN A 280 -24.91 -20.40 -11.91
N VAL A 281 -23.64 -19.98 -11.91
CA VAL A 281 -22.81 -19.83 -10.71
C VAL A 281 -22.82 -18.40 -10.21
N LEU A 282 -23.21 -18.22 -8.95
CA LEU A 282 -23.02 -17.00 -8.17
C LEU A 282 -21.98 -17.26 -7.07
N ALA A 283 -20.84 -16.59 -7.14
CA ALA A 283 -19.83 -16.61 -6.09
C ALA A 283 -19.67 -15.21 -5.47
N ILE A 284 -19.90 -15.10 -4.17
CA ILE A 284 -19.82 -13.85 -3.43
C ILE A 284 -18.59 -13.85 -2.52
N THR A 285 -17.78 -12.79 -2.61
CA THR A 285 -16.62 -12.57 -1.73
C THR A 285 -16.78 -11.26 -0.94
N PHE A 286 -15.97 -11.07 0.10
CA PHE A 286 -16.02 -9.85 0.92
C PHE A 286 -15.31 -8.63 0.28
N THR A 287 -14.30 -8.86 -0.56
CA THR A 287 -13.49 -7.81 -1.22
C THR A 287 -13.46 -7.97 -2.73
N ASN A 288 -13.28 -6.85 -3.45
CA ASN A 288 -13.18 -6.87 -4.90
C ASN A 288 -11.91 -7.59 -5.37
N LYS A 289 -10.81 -7.47 -4.61
CA LYS A 289 -9.58 -8.23 -4.86
C LYS A 289 -9.82 -9.73 -4.80
N ALA A 290 -10.50 -10.24 -3.76
CA ALA A 290 -10.82 -11.67 -3.67
C ALA A 290 -11.74 -12.14 -4.81
N ALA A 291 -12.70 -11.30 -5.23
CA ALA A 291 -13.53 -11.61 -6.40
C ALA A 291 -12.70 -11.68 -7.69
N ALA A 292 -11.78 -10.72 -7.90
CA ALA A 292 -10.90 -10.71 -9.06
C ALA A 292 -9.97 -11.92 -9.09
N GLU A 293 -9.36 -12.25 -7.94
CA GLU A 293 -8.49 -13.41 -7.81
C GLU A 293 -9.24 -14.73 -8.09
N LEU A 294 -10.46 -14.89 -7.55
CA LEU A 294 -11.28 -16.06 -7.83
C LEU A 294 -11.66 -16.16 -9.32
N ARG A 295 -12.00 -15.04 -9.98
CA ARG A 295 -12.23 -15.01 -11.44
C ARG A 295 -11.01 -15.44 -12.22
N ASP A 296 -9.84 -14.90 -11.89
CA ASP A 296 -8.60 -15.20 -12.62
C ASP A 296 -8.18 -16.67 -12.42
N ARG A 297 -8.34 -17.20 -11.21
CA ARG A 297 -8.12 -18.63 -10.92
C ARG A 297 -9.07 -19.51 -11.72
N LEU A 298 -10.37 -19.23 -11.74
CA LEU A 298 -11.33 -20.02 -12.51
C LEU A 298 -11.09 -19.93 -14.02
N ARG A 299 -10.75 -18.76 -14.56
CA ARG A 299 -10.36 -18.59 -15.97
C ARG A 299 -9.14 -19.40 -16.37
N SER A 300 -8.19 -19.59 -15.45
CA SER A 300 -7.02 -20.45 -15.72
C SER A 300 -7.37 -21.94 -15.76
N LEU A 301 -8.51 -22.32 -15.19
CA LEU A 301 -8.94 -23.72 -15.01
C LEU A 301 -10.08 -24.13 -15.96
N SER A 302 -10.83 -23.19 -16.55
CA SER A 302 -11.87 -23.45 -17.55
C SER A 302 -11.53 -22.83 -18.91
N ALA A 303 -11.79 -23.56 -19.99
CA ALA A 303 -11.51 -23.14 -21.37
C ALA A 303 -12.71 -22.44 -22.04
N GLU A 304 -13.67 -21.93 -21.25
CA GLU A 304 -14.97 -21.47 -21.75
C GLU A 304 -14.98 -19.99 -22.18
N ASP A 305 -15.83 -19.69 -23.16
CA ASP A 305 -16.06 -18.37 -23.72
C ASP A 305 -16.53 -17.35 -22.67
N ALA A 306 -16.08 -16.10 -22.82
CA ALA A 306 -16.38 -15.00 -21.87
C ALA A 306 -17.88 -14.70 -21.68
N GLU A 307 -18.73 -15.15 -22.61
CA GLU A 307 -20.18 -14.91 -22.62
C GLU A 307 -20.94 -15.72 -21.56
N HIS A 308 -20.42 -16.90 -21.17
CA HIS A 308 -21.07 -17.80 -20.20
C HIS A 308 -20.32 -17.86 -18.86
N ALA A 309 -19.57 -16.81 -18.51
CA ALA A 309 -18.72 -16.83 -17.33
C ALA A 309 -19.51 -16.80 -15.99
N PRO A 310 -18.98 -17.39 -14.91
CA PRO A 310 -19.55 -17.27 -13.57
C PRO A 310 -19.72 -15.83 -13.10
N PHE A 311 -20.83 -15.54 -12.41
CA PHE A 311 -21.01 -14.24 -11.77
C PHE A 311 -20.28 -14.22 -10.43
N ILE A 312 -19.11 -13.58 -10.40
CA ILE A 312 -18.26 -13.48 -9.21
C ILE A 312 -18.17 -12.02 -8.79
N SER A 313 -18.62 -11.70 -7.58
CA SER A 313 -18.71 -10.32 -7.12
C SER A 313 -18.66 -10.20 -5.60
N THR A 314 -18.74 -8.98 -5.08
CA THR A 314 -19.04 -8.74 -3.68
C THR A 314 -20.55 -8.66 -3.46
N PHE A 315 -21.02 -8.66 -2.20
CA PHE A 315 -22.43 -8.43 -1.88
C PHE A 315 -22.97 -7.15 -2.51
N HIS A 316 -22.22 -6.05 -2.44
CA HIS A 316 -22.63 -4.76 -3.02
C HIS A 316 -22.65 -4.81 -4.55
N GLY A 317 -21.68 -5.47 -5.17
CA GLY A 317 -21.66 -5.63 -6.63
C GLY A 317 -22.79 -6.53 -7.13
N PHE A 318 -23.17 -7.57 -6.38
CA PHE A 318 -24.35 -8.38 -6.68
C PHE A 318 -25.64 -7.60 -6.49
N GLY A 319 -25.76 -6.86 -5.39
CA GLY A 319 -26.88 -5.97 -5.14
C GLY A 319 -27.10 -4.91 -6.22
N LEU A 320 -26.02 -4.25 -6.64
CA LEU A 320 -25.99 -3.35 -7.78
C LEU A 320 -26.49 -4.03 -9.06
N HIS A 321 -26.01 -5.24 -9.35
CA HIS A 321 -26.43 -6.02 -10.52
C HIS A 321 -27.94 -6.32 -10.52
N LEU A 322 -28.53 -6.63 -9.37
CA LEU A 322 -29.97 -6.85 -9.23
C LEU A 322 -30.77 -5.55 -9.44
N LEU A 323 -30.35 -4.46 -8.80
CA LEU A 323 -31.03 -3.16 -8.91
C LEU A 323 -30.96 -2.58 -10.33
N ARG A 324 -29.82 -2.71 -11.03
CA ARG A 324 -29.66 -2.24 -12.42
C ARG A 324 -30.56 -2.95 -13.42
N GLN A 325 -31.01 -4.16 -13.09
CA GLN A 325 -31.97 -4.90 -13.91
C GLN A 325 -33.42 -4.54 -13.57
N THR A 326 -33.67 -3.93 -12.42
CA THR A 326 -35.01 -3.53 -11.97
C THR A 326 -35.38 -2.19 -12.61
N PRO A 327 -36.45 -2.11 -13.44
CA PRO A 327 -36.81 -0.88 -14.14
C PRO A 327 -37.09 0.28 -13.19
N ASP A 328 -38.01 0.06 -12.24
CA ASP A 328 -38.42 1.01 -11.21
C ASP A 328 -38.48 0.33 -9.85
N PHE A 329 -37.97 0.99 -8.82
CA PHE A 329 -38.01 0.51 -7.44
C PHE A 329 -37.97 1.67 -6.46
N PHE A 330 -38.79 1.63 -5.39
CA PHE A 330 -38.76 2.62 -4.30
C PHE A 330 -38.59 4.09 -4.76
N ALA A 331 -39.37 4.53 -5.76
CA ALA A 331 -39.31 5.86 -6.38
C ALA A 331 -37.98 6.24 -7.05
N ARG A 332 -37.28 5.24 -7.58
CA ARG A 332 -36.03 5.33 -8.33
C ARG A 332 -36.12 4.45 -9.57
N ASP A 333 -35.21 4.65 -10.52
CA ASP A 333 -35.11 3.87 -11.74
C ASP A 333 -33.69 3.30 -11.95
N ARG A 334 -33.52 2.46 -12.96
CA ARG A 334 -32.23 1.80 -13.28
C ARG A 334 -31.04 2.74 -13.54
N SER A 335 -31.25 4.04 -13.78
CA SER A 335 -30.20 5.05 -13.97
C SER A 335 -29.67 5.64 -12.67
N PHE A 336 -30.09 5.10 -11.52
CA PHE A 336 -29.70 5.61 -10.21
C PHE A 336 -28.18 5.77 -10.02
N ARG A 337 -27.80 6.67 -9.10
CA ARG A 337 -26.40 6.91 -8.72
C ARG A 337 -26.09 6.31 -7.35
N ILE A 338 -24.87 5.83 -7.18
CA ILE A 338 -24.36 5.43 -5.86
C ILE A 338 -23.77 6.68 -5.19
N ILE A 339 -24.19 6.97 -3.96
CA ILE A 339 -23.70 8.12 -3.17
C ILE A 339 -23.07 7.61 -1.86
N ALA A 340 -21.84 8.02 -1.59
CA ALA A 340 -21.23 7.90 -0.27
C ALA A 340 -21.59 9.14 0.56
N ALA A 341 -22.76 9.12 1.21
CA ALA A 341 -23.35 10.32 1.82
C ALA A 341 -22.44 11.02 2.86
N GLN A 342 -21.64 10.25 3.61
CA GLN A 342 -20.70 10.79 4.60
C GLN A 342 -19.54 11.57 3.96
N ASP A 343 -19.22 11.26 2.70
CA ASP A 343 -18.09 11.77 1.95
C ASP A 343 -18.50 12.79 0.87
N ASP A 344 -19.79 13.08 0.74
CA ASP A 344 -20.36 14.00 -0.25
C ASP A 344 -20.88 15.30 0.41
N PRO A 345 -20.10 16.40 0.38
CA PRO A 345 -20.51 17.68 0.95
C PRO A 345 -21.77 18.26 0.31
N ALA A 346 -22.09 17.94 -0.96
CA ALA A 346 -23.31 18.40 -1.61
C ALA A 346 -24.52 17.74 -0.99
N PHE A 347 -24.47 16.41 -0.89
CA PHE A 347 -25.53 15.65 -0.27
C PHE A 347 -25.77 16.10 1.18
N LEU A 348 -24.71 16.32 1.96
CA LEU A 348 -24.82 16.78 3.36
C LEU A 348 -25.45 18.17 3.46
N ALA A 349 -25.04 19.13 2.64
CA ALA A 349 -25.60 20.48 2.66
C ALA A 349 -27.11 20.47 2.36
N ASP A 350 -27.53 19.69 1.36
CA ASP A 350 -28.94 19.56 1.00
C ASP A 350 -29.75 18.80 2.06
N LEU A 351 -29.15 17.81 2.71
CA LEU A 351 -29.75 17.12 3.85
C LEU A 351 -29.98 18.07 5.02
N GLU A 352 -28.99 18.90 5.37
CA GLU A 352 -29.11 19.89 6.43
C GLU A 352 -30.19 20.94 6.12
N LYS A 353 -30.26 21.39 4.87
CA LYS A 353 -31.34 22.29 4.38
C LYS A 353 -32.72 21.64 4.55
N LYS A 354 -32.85 20.36 4.21
CA LYS A 354 -34.12 19.61 4.32
C LYS A 354 -34.51 19.33 5.78
N CYS A 355 -33.52 19.13 6.65
CA CYS A 355 -33.74 18.96 8.09
C CYS A 355 -33.96 20.28 8.84
N GLY A 356 -33.58 21.43 8.23
CA GLY A 356 -33.61 22.75 8.88
C GLY A 356 -32.53 22.94 9.95
N ARG A 357 -31.61 21.99 10.10
CA ARG A 357 -30.50 22.03 11.06
C ARG A 357 -29.37 21.10 10.64
N ARG A 358 -28.21 21.28 11.26
CA ARG A 358 -27.01 20.46 11.04
C ARG A 358 -27.27 19.00 11.45
N VAL A 359 -26.88 18.05 10.60
CA VAL A 359 -26.97 16.61 10.91
C VAL A 359 -25.64 16.14 11.50
N PRO A 360 -25.60 15.61 12.73
CA PRO A 360 -24.38 15.08 13.32
C PRO A 360 -23.81 13.89 12.54
N ALA A 361 -22.49 13.82 12.36
CA ALA A 361 -21.84 12.73 11.59
C ALA A 361 -22.14 11.32 12.15
N ASN A 362 -22.27 11.19 13.47
CA ASN A 362 -22.64 9.93 14.12
C ASN A 362 -24.07 9.47 13.81
N GLU A 363 -24.96 10.35 13.32
CA GLU A 363 -26.29 9.92 12.87
C GLU A 363 -26.24 9.16 11.56
N LEU A 364 -25.35 9.54 10.62
CA LEU A 364 -25.18 8.80 9.38
C LEU A 364 -24.61 7.40 9.62
N GLU A 365 -23.68 7.26 10.57
CA GLU A 365 -23.22 5.94 11.05
C GLU A 365 -24.37 5.12 11.63
N ARG A 366 -25.25 5.74 12.43
CA ARG A 366 -26.44 5.08 12.99
C ARG A 366 -27.44 4.67 11.91
N ILE A 367 -27.67 5.49 10.89
CA ILE A 367 -28.51 5.17 9.74
C ILE A 367 -27.99 3.91 9.04
N SER A 368 -26.69 3.87 8.72
CA SER A 368 -26.05 2.71 8.10
C SER A 368 -26.23 1.42 8.93
N LEU A 369 -26.04 1.49 10.25
CA LEU A 369 -26.26 0.35 11.15
C LEU A 369 -27.72 -0.13 11.19
N ILE A 370 -28.69 0.78 11.10
CA ILE A 370 -30.13 0.45 11.08
C ILE A 370 -30.51 -0.18 9.74
N LYS A 371 -30.03 0.39 8.63
CA LYS A 371 -30.18 -0.19 7.28
C LYS A 371 -29.58 -1.59 7.23
N GLY A 372 -28.37 -1.80 7.77
CA GLY A 372 -27.72 -3.11 7.84
C GLY A 372 -28.52 -4.19 8.60
N ARG A 373 -29.54 -3.79 9.38
CA ARG A 373 -30.52 -4.67 10.05
C ARG A 373 -31.86 -4.78 9.27
N LEU A 374 -31.88 -4.33 8.03
CA LEU A 374 -33.02 -4.26 7.10
C LEU A 374 -34.14 -3.28 7.49
N PHE A 375 -33.89 -2.38 8.45
CA PHE A 375 -34.88 -1.39 8.85
C PHE A 375 -34.74 -0.07 8.07
N ASP A 376 -35.88 0.52 7.73
CA ASP A 376 -36.04 1.88 7.25
C ASP A 376 -36.92 2.66 8.25
N PRO A 377 -37.11 3.97 8.10
CA PRO A 377 -37.87 4.77 9.05
C PRO A 377 -39.32 4.30 9.29
N ASP A 378 -39.91 3.61 8.32
CA ASP A 378 -41.34 3.25 8.33
C ASP A 378 -41.56 1.77 8.69
N THR A 379 -40.51 0.95 8.63
CA THR A 379 -40.49 -0.47 9.03
C THR A 379 -39.94 -0.70 10.45
N LEU A 380 -39.44 0.34 11.11
CA LEU A 380 -38.88 0.25 12.46
C LEU A 380 -39.94 -0.23 13.49
N PRO A 381 -39.63 -1.25 14.32
CA PRO A 381 -40.51 -1.65 15.42
C PRO A 381 -40.79 -0.49 16.39
N PRO A 382 -42.03 -0.34 16.91
CA PRO A 382 -42.38 0.77 17.81
C PRO A 382 -41.46 0.89 19.03
N SER A 383 -41.00 -0.23 19.58
CA SER A 383 -40.05 -0.28 20.71
C SER A 383 -38.69 0.34 20.38
N ILE A 384 -38.15 0.07 19.19
CA ILE A 384 -36.88 0.61 18.72
C ILE A 384 -37.04 2.08 18.33
N SER A 385 -38.13 2.41 17.63
CA SER A 385 -38.46 3.79 17.25
C SER A 385 -38.50 4.73 18.47
N ALA A 386 -39.06 4.29 19.60
CA ALA A 386 -39.11 5.08 20.82
C ALA A 386 -37.71 5.36 21.42
N GLN A 387 -36.77 4.41 21.31
CA GLN A 387 -35.41 4.55 21.84
C GLN A 387 -34.52 5.46 20.99
N LEU A 388 -34.76 5.53 19.68
CA LEU A 388 -33.92 6.28 18.75
C LEU A 388 -34.09 7.80 18.84
N GLY A 389 -35.25 8.26 19.33
CA GLY A 389 -35.64 9.66 19.42
C GLY A 389 -36.31 10.19 18.16
N GLN A 390 -37.30 11.08 18.31
CA GLN A 390 -38.06 11.65 17.19
C GLN A 390 -37.19 12.43 16.22
N ASP A 391 -36.20 13.15 16.74
CA ASP A 391 -35.24 13.93 15.96
C ASP A 391 -34.46 13.09 14.96
N PHE A 392 -33.91 11.96 15.41
CA PHE A 392 -33.18 11.03 14.56
C PHE A 392 -34.07 10.43 13.48
N LEU A 393 -35.33 10.07 13.82
CA LEU A 393 -36.26 9.50 12.84
C LEU A 393 -36.66 10.52 11.77
N ALA A 394 -36.82 11.80 12.14
CA ALA A 394 -37.08 12.87 11.18
C ALA A 394 -35.89 13.04 10.21
N HIS A 395 -34.66 13.04 10.73
CA HIS A 395 -33.46 13.08 9.89
C HIS A 395 -33.34 11.86 8.99
N PHE A 396 -33.62 10.66 9.50
CA PHE A 396 -33.55 9.44 8.70
C PHE A 396 -34.61 9.44 7.57
N ARG A 397 -35.83 9.92 7.83
CA ARG A 397 -36.83 10.11 6.76
C ARG A 397 -36.40 11.14 5.72
N ALA A 398 -35.85 12.27 6.17
CA ALA A 398 -35.36 13.31 5.28
C ALA A 398 -34.23 12.77 4.38
N TYR A 399 -33.32 11.97 4.96
CA TYR A 399 -32.24 11.27 4.27
C TYR A 399 -32.77 10.33 3.17
N GLU A 400 -33.70 9.42 3.50
CA GLU A 400 -34.29 8.50 2.52
C GLU A 400 -35.02 9.23 1.38
N THR A 401 -35.75 10.29 1.73
CA THR A 401 -36.49 11.07 0.74
C THR A 401 -35.53 11.81 -0.19
N LEU A 402 -34.45 12.38 0.33
CA LEU A 402 -33.45 13.07 -0.48
C LEU A 402 -32.72 12.10 -1.45
N LEU A 403 -32.43 10.89 -1.01
CA LEU A 403 -31.88 9.85 -1.89
C LEU A 403 -32.85 9.53 -3.03
N ALA A 404 -34.15 9.36 -2.74
CA ALA A 404 -35.16 9.10 -3.77
C ALA A 404 -35.31 10.28 -4.76
N GLU A 405 -35.40 11.52 -4.26
CA GLU A 405 -35.49 12.75 -5.08
C GLU A 405 -34.30 12.89 -6.05
N ARG A 406 -33.14 12.32 -5.72
CA ARG A 406 -31.91 12.37 -6.53
C ARG A 406 -31.71 11.17 -7.45
N ASN A 407 -32.67 10.26 -7.50
CA ASN A 407 -32.51 8.94 -8.10
C ASN A 407 -31.19 8.29 -7.63
N ALA A 408 -30.99 8.23 -6.31
CA ALA A 408 -29.72 7.80 -5.72
C ALA A 408 -29.92 6.73 -4.65
N VAL A 409 -28.90 5.89 -4.48
CA VAL A 409 -28.82 4.86 -3.44
C VAL A 409 -27.49 5.00 -2.70
N ASP A 410 -27.47 4.66 -1.42
CA ASP A 410 -26.21 4.49 -0.71
C ASP A 410 -25.70 3.04 -0.77
N LEU A 411 -24.56 2.77 -0.13
CA LEU A 411 -23.98 1.42 -0.13
C LEU A 411 -24.88 0.40 0.60
N ASP A 412 -25.57 0.79 1.66
CA ASP A 412 -26.43 -0.13 2.41
C ASP A 412 -27.69 -0.48 1.61
N ASP A 413 -28.22 0.46 0.83
CA ASP A 413 -29.35 0.26 -0.08
C ASP A 413 -29.06 -0.78 -1.16
N LEU A 414 -27.81 -0.88 -1.63
CA LEU A 414 -27.41 -1.94 -2.56
C LEU A 414 -27.68 -3.33 -2.00
N ILE A 415 -27.78 -3.52 -0.69
CA ILE A 415 -28.13 -4.80 -0.08
C ILE A 415 -29.59 -4.83 0.35
N CYS A 416 -30.04 -3.80 1.06
CA CYS A 416 -31.33 -3.79 1.72
C CYS A 416 -32.50 -3.72 0.72
N MET A 417 -32.35 -2.93 -0.36
CA MET A 417 -33.41 -2.80 -1.36
C MET A 417 -33.62 -4.08 -2.16
N PRO A 418 -32.58 -4.80 -2.64
CA PRO A 418 -32.76 -6.12 -3.24
C PRO A 418 -33.48 -7.11 -2.33
N VAL A 419 -33.13 -7.17 -1.03
CA VAL A 419 -33.83 -8.05 -0.07
C VAL A 419 -35.32 -7.70 0.01
N ARG A 420 -35.67 -6.41 0.09
CA ARG A 420 -37.06 -5.97 0.13
C ARG A 420 -37.80 -6.27 -1.18
N LEU A 421 -37.18 -6.03 -2.33
CA LEU A 421 -37.75 -6.33 -3.64
C LEU A 421 -38.05 -7.83 -3.76
N LEU A 422 -37.07 -8.68 -3.44
CA LEU A 422 -37.24 -10.13 -3.47
C LEU A 422 -38.33 -10.59 -2.49
N ARG A 423 -38.45 -9.96 -1.30
CA ARG A 423 -39.50 -10.28 -0.32
C ARG A 423 -40.90 -9.87 -0.78
N ASN A 424 -41.03 -8.74 -1.47
CA ASN A 424 -42.32 -8.16 -1.82
C ASN A 424 -42.83 -8.52 -3.21
N ASP A 425 -41.94 -8.91 -4.13
CA ASP A 425 -42.29 -9.27 -5.51
C ASP A 425 -41.95 -10.74 -5.83
N PRO A 426 -42.94 -11.65 -5.78
CA PRO A 426 -42.74 -13.07 -6.06
C PRO A 426 -42.29 -13.37 -7.50
N LYS A 427 -42.68 -12.54 -8.48
CA LYS A 427 -42.33 -12.75 -9.89
C LYS A 427 -40.84 -12.48 -10.07
N TRP A 428 -40.37 -11.35 -9.57
CA TRP A 428 -38.95 -10.99 -9.55
C TRP A 428 -38.11 -12.01 -8.79
N ARG A 429 -38.60 -12.44 -7.62
CA ARG A 429 -37.96 -13.51 -6.86
C ARG A 429 -37.76 -14.76 -7.73
N ARG A 430 -38.81 -15.23 -8.40
CA ARG A 430 -38.70 -16.44 -9.23
C ARG A 430 -37.70 -16.28 -10.38
N THR A 431 -37.70 -15.13 -11.06
CA THR A 431 -36.78 -14.86 -12.17
C THR A 431 -35.32 -14.98 -11.73
N PHE A 432 -34.93 -14.29 -10.66
CA PHE A 432 -33.53 -14.29 -10.22
C PHE A 432 -33.10 -15.57 -9.52
N LEU A 433 -33.97 -16.16 -8.69
CA LEU A 433 -33.63 -17.39 -7.98
C LEU A 433 -33.43 -18.58 -8.93
N GLN A 434 -34.10 -18.60 -10.09
CA GLN A 434 -33.93 -19.67 -11.07
C GLN A 434 -32.65 -19.51 -11.91
N GLN A 435 -32.09 -18.31 -11.98
CA GLN A 435 -30.88 -18.03 -12.75
C GLN A 435 -29.65 -18.69 -12.11
N TYR A 436 -29.55 -18.64 -10.78
CA TYR A 436 -28.38 -19.12 -10.06
C TYR A 436 -28.68 -20.44 -9.36
N LYS A 437 -28.13 -21.54 -9.88
CA LYS A 437 -28.28 -22.87 -9.29
C LYS A 437 -27.17 -23.22 -8.31
N VAL A 438 -26.01 -22.55 -8.44
CA VAL A 438 -24.86 -22.74 -7.57
C VAL A 438 -24.59 -21.42 -6.85
N ILE A 439 -24.63 -21.43 -5.52
CA ILE A 439 -24.35 -20.25 -4.70
C ILE A 439 -23.15 -20.55 -3.81
N ALA A 440 -22.11 -19.74 -3.91
CA ALA A 440 -20.97 -19.81 -3.02
C ALA A 440 -20.73 -18.48 -2.30
N VAL A 441 -20.36 -18.54 -1.02
CA VAL A 441 -19.95 -17.36 -0.26
C VAL A 441 -18.66 -17.63 0.51
N ASP A 442 -17.67 -16.76 0.30
CA ASP A 442 -16.42 -16.72 1.06
C ASP A 442 -16.48 -15.67 2.19
N GLU A 443 -15.65 -15.88 3.22
CA GLU A 443 -15.57 -15.07 4.44
C GLU A 443 -16.94 -14.84 5.11
N PHE A 444 -17.76 -15.90 5.20
CA PHE A 444 -19.13 -15.86 5.70
C PHE A 444 -19.27 -15.28 7.12
N GLN A 445 -18.20 -15.27 7.91
CA GLN A 445 -18.22 -14.72 9.27
C GLN A 445 -18.39 -13.19 9.31
N ASP A 446 -18.05 -12.49 8.22
CA ASP A 446 -18.01 -11.02 8.19
C ASP A 446 -19.30 -10.40 7.63
N ILE A 447 -20.39 -11.18 7.55
CA ILE A 447 -21.67 -10.71 7.02
C ILE A 447 -22.55 -10.10 8.11
N ASN A 448 -23.33 -9.09 7.74
CA ASN A 448 -24.40 -8.52 8.57
C ASN A 448 -25.77 -9.15 8.25
N GLN A 449 -26.81 -8.72 8.96
CA GLN A 449 -28.17 -9.25 8.78
C GLN A 449 -28.71 -9.09 7.35
N ALA A 450 -28.55 -7.91 6.76
CA ALA A 450 -29.03 -7.64 5.41
C ALA A 450 -28.34 -8.55 4.36
N GLN A 451 -27.02 -8.73 4.48
CA GLN A 451 -26.24 -9.62 3.61
C GLN A 451 -26.62 -11.09 3.82
N TYR A 452 -26.78 -11.51 5.08
CA TYR A 452 -27.26 -12.84 5.42
C TYR A 452 -28.60 -13.14 4.77
N GLU A 453 -29.57 -12.24 4.91
CA GLU A 453 -30.91 -12.43 4.34
C GLU A 453 -30.90 -12.44 2.81
N LEU A 454 -30.07 -11.60 2.18
CA LEU A 454 -29.88 -11.64 0.73
C LEU A 454 -29.34 -13.01 0.31
N PHE A 455 -28.25 -13.47 0.94
CA PHE A 455 -27.67 -14.79 0.66
C PHE A 455 -28.69 -15.91 0.90
N ARG A 456 -29.37 -15.91 2.05
CA ARG A 456 -30.32 -16.94 2.47
C ARG A 456 -31.44 -17.15 1.46
N LEU A 457 -31.98 -16.07 0.90
CA LEU A 457 -33.03 -16.15 -0.14
C LEU A 457 -32.56 -16.93 -1.38
N PHE A 458 -31.30 -16.75 -1.78
CA PHE A 458 -30.71 -17.50 -2.90
C PHE A 458 -30.29 -18.91 -2.50
N ALA A 459 -29.66 -19.07 -1.34
CA ALA A 459 -29.15 -20.36 -0.86
C ALA A 459 -30.27 -21.40 -0.71
N ILE A 460 -31.43 -21.02 -0.16
CA ILE A 460 -32.56 -21.95 0.03
C ILE A 460 -33.16 -22.42 -1.31
N ALA A 461 -33.02 -21.63 -2.38
CA ALA A 461 -33.58 -21.95 -3.70
C ALA A 461 -32.58 -22.62 -4.65
N ALA A 462 -31.30 -22.63 -4.29
CA ALA A 462 -30.23 -23.17 -5.12
C ALA A 462 -30.15 -24.70 -5.04
N ALA A 463 -29.60 -25.31 -6.09
CA ALA A 463 -29.34 -26.74 -6.12
C ALA A 463 -28.04 -27.08 -5.36
N GLU A 464 -27.02 -26.24 -5.50
CA GLU A 464 -25.72 -26.39 -4.84
C GLU A 464 -25.41 -25.14 -4.04
N VAL A 465 -25.01 -25.31 -2.78
CA VAL A 465 -24.63 -24.20 -1.89
C VAL A 465 -23.31 -24.53 -1.23
N CYS A 466 -22.36 -23.59 -1.25
CA CYS A 466 -21.12 -23.69 -0.48
C CYS A 466 -20.89 -22.43 0.36
N VAL A 467 -20.84 -22.59 1.67
CA VAL A 467 -20.48 -21.53 2.61
C VAL A 467 -19.11 -21.82 3.18
N ILE A 468 -18.17 -20.88 3.08
CA ILE A 468 -16.85 -21.01 3.67
C ILE A 468 -16.48 -19.80 4.53
N GLY A 469 -15.87 -20.06 5.68
CA GLY A 469 -15.40 -18.99 6.57
C GLY A 469 -14.89 -19.51 7.91
N ASP A 470 -14.62 -18.58 8.82
CA ASP A 470 -14.10 -18.86 10.16
C ASP A 470 -14.72 -17.90 11.19
N PRO A 471 -15.61 -18.38 12.08
CA PRO A 471 -16.18 -17.56 13.15
C PRO A 471 -15.12 -16.84 14.01
N ASP A 472 -13.95 -17.44 14.19
CA ASP A 472 -12.84 -16.85 14.97
C ASP A 472 -12.19 -15.66 14.27
N GLN A 473 -12.46 -15.45 12.98
CA GLN A 473 -11.96 -14.31 12.21
C GLN A 473 -13.01 -13.19 12.03
N SER A 474 -14.17 -13.26 12.69
CA SER A 474 -15.19 -12.21 12.65
C SER A 474 -14.74 -10.96 13.42
N ILE A 475 -14.30 -9.93 12.70
CA ILE A 475 -13.67 -8.72 13.27
C ILE A 475 -14.27 -7.39 12.77
N TYR A 476 -15.42 -7.44 12.09
CA TYR A 476 -16.13 -6.25 11.60
C TYR A 476 -17.47 -6.04 12.32
N GLY A 477 -17.53 -6.35 13.62
CA GLY A 477 -18.75 -6.21 14.44
C GLY A 477 -19.21 -4.76 14.55
N PHE A 478 -18.27 -3.81 14.53
CA PHE A 478 -18.58 -2.38 14.43
C PHE A 478 -19.31 -1.97 13.13
N ARG A 479 -19.31 -2.82 12.09
CA ARG A 479 -20.10 -2.67 10.86
C ARG A 479 -21.36 -3.55 10.84
N GLY A 480 -21.71 -4.16 11.98
CA GLY A 480 -22.86 -5.05 12.13
C GLY A 480 -22.62 -6.50 11.71
N ALA A 481 -21.37 -6.90 11.40
CA ALA A 481 -21.06 -8.29 11.13
C ALA A 481 -21.21 -9.16 12.39
N SER A 482 -21.64 -10.41 12.24
CA SER A 482 -21.80 -11.30 13.40
C SER A 482 -21.47 -12.76 13.08
N PRO A 483 -20.69 -13.44 13.95
CA PRO A 483 -20.39 -14.86 13.77
C PRO A 483 -21.62 -15.76 13.98
N GLN A 484 -22.71 -15.23 14.55
CA GLN A 484 -23.94 -16.00 14.82
C GLN A 484 -24.55 -16.62 13.56
N TYR A 485 -24.33 -16.01 12.39
CA TYR A 485 -24.90 -16.46 11.12
C TYR A 485 -24.36 -17.84 10.69
N PHE A 486 -23.19 -18.27 11.18
CA PHE A 486 -22.72 -19.64 11.01
C PHE A 486 -23.66 -20.66 11.66
N GLY A 487 -24.13 -20.39 12.88
CA GLY A 487 -25.09 -21.25 13.55
C GLY A 487 -26.48 -21.16 12.90
N GLN A 488 -26.87 -19.97 12.44
CA GLN A 488 -28.16 -19.75 11.81
C GLN A 488 -28.28 -20.47 10.46
N ILE A 489 -27.23 -20.45 9.62
CA ILE A 489 -27.28 -21.11 8.31
C ILE A 489 -27.38 -22.64 8.42
N MET A 490 -26.79 -23.23 9.47
CA MET A 490 -26.95 -24.66 9.77
C MET A 490 -28.40 -25.02 10.11
N GLN A 491 -29.15 -24.09 10.71
CA GLN A 491 -30.58 -24.28 10.99
C GLN A 491 -31.45 -24.06 9.74
N ASP A 492 -31.10 -23.06 8.92
CA ASP A 492 -31.81 -22.77 7.67
C ASP A 492 -31.57 -23.82 6.57
N LEU A 493 -30.45 -24.56 6.63
CA LEU A 493 -30.08 -25.64 5.70
C LEU A 493 -29.83 -26.95 6.48
N PRO A 494 -30.86 -27.64 6.99
CA PRO A 494 -30.69 -28.76 7.92
C PRO A 494 -29.99 -29.99 7.33
N GLU A 495 -30.11 -30.23 6.02
CA GLU A 495 -29.49 -31.37 5.31
C GLU A 495 -28.01 -31.12 4.93
N HIS A 496 -27.37 -30.10 5.53
CA HIS A 496 -26.02 -29.70 5.16
C HIS A 496 -24.95 -30.73 5.53
N ARG A 497 -23.88 -30.80 4.72
CA ARG A 497 -22.61 -31.39 5.11
C ARG A 497 -21.72 -30.34 5.76
N PHE A 498 -21.28 -30.61 6.99
CA PHE A 498 -20.31 -29.76 7.68
C PHE A 498 -18.90 -30.37 7.60
N ILE A 499 -17.93 -29.59 7.14
CA ILE A 499 -16.51 -29.98 7.07
C ILE A 499 -15.66 -28.92 7.79
N LYS A 500 -14.75 -29.36 8.66
CA LYS A 500 -13.79 -28.49 9.34
C LYS A 500 -12.39 -28.71 8.78
N LEU A 501 -11.78 -27.67 8.21
CA LEU A 501 -10.39 -27.71 7.76
C LEU A 501 -9.47 -27.33 8.92
N ASN A 502 -8.64 -28.26 9.38
CA ASN A 502 -7.76 -28.10 10.53
C ASN A 502 -6.26 -27.97 10.16
N ARG A 503 -5.86 -28.32 8.94
CA ARG A 503 -4.46 -28.26 8.52
C ARG A 503 -4.08 -26.87 8.03
N ASN A 504 -3.13 -26.24 8.70
CA ASN A 504 -2.60 -24.93 8.38
C ASN A 504 -1.28 -25.06 7.59
N TYR A 505 -1.17 -24.29 6.51
CA TYR A 505 0.01 -24.25 5.62
C TYR A 505 0.77 -22.92 5.71
N ARG A 506 0.35 -22.02 6.59
CA ARG A 506 0.85 -20.64 6.64
C ARG A 506 1.82 -20.41 7.80
N SER A 507 1.39 -20.71 9.01
CA SER A 507 1.98 -20.26 10.27
C SER A 507 2.61 -21.43 11.01
N SER A 508 3.67 -21.19 11.78
CA SER A 508 4.26 -22.20 12.66
C SER A 508 3.31 -22.62 13.80
N GLN A 509 3.49 -23.83 14.33
CA GLN A 509 2.62 -24.34 15.40
C GLN A 509 2.62 -23.45 16.65
N ASN A 510 3.76 -22.86 17.04
CA ASN A 510 3.83 -21.95 18.19
C ASN A 510 2.94 -20.72 18.02
N ILE A 511 2.86 -20.15 16.81
CA ILE A 511 2.00 -19.00 16.51
C ILE A 511 0.54 -19.42 16.62
N LEU A 512 0.18 -20.57 16.06
CA LEU A 512 -1.18 -21.11 16.12
C LEU A 512 -1.60 -21.38 17.57
N ASP A 513 -0.76 -22.03 18.37
CA ASP A 513 -1.06 -22.34 19.77
C ASP A 513 -1.23 -21.08 20.61
N ALA A 514 -0.33 -20.10 20.46
CA ALA A 514 -0.43 -18.83 21.18
C ALA A 514 -1.68 -18.04 20.78
N SER A 515 -2.00 -18.01 19.48
CA SER A 515 -3.22 -17.36 18.99
C SER A 515 -4.49 -18.06 19.50
N GLY A 516 -4.49 -19.39 19.60
CA GLY A 516 -5.59 -20.16 20.20
C GLY A 516 -5.76 -19.87 21.69
N GLN A 517 -4.65 -19.68 22.42
CA GLN A 517 -4.66 -19.29 23.83
C GLN A 517 -5.27 -17.90 24.07
N VAL A 518 -5.07 -16.95 23.15
CA VAL A 518 -5.73 -15.63 23.19
C VAL A 518 -7.26 -15.76 23.10
N LEU A 519 -7.77 -16.73 22.32
CA LEU A 519 -9.19 -17.05 22.23
C LEU A 519 -9.72 -17.82 23.45
N GLY A 520 -8.89 -18.12 24.45
CA GLY A 520 -9.27 -18.88 25.64
C GLY A 520 -9.22 -20.40 25.48
N ARG A 521 -8.55 -20.92 24.45
CA ARG A 521 -8.35 -22.37 24.21
C ARG A 521 -7.04 -22.84 24.84
N SER A 522 -6.95 -24.11 25.24
CA SER A 522 -5.70 -24.68 25.79
C SER A 522 -4.60 -24.84 24.73
N SER A 523 -4.98 -25.15 23.49
CA SER A 523 -4.14 -25.24 22.29
C SER A 523 -4.94 -24.87 21.03
N SER A 524 -4.26 -24.72 19.89
CA SER A 524 -4.95 -24.52 18.63
C SER A 524 -5.64 -25.81 18.17
N ASP A 525 -6.82 -25.69 17.57
CA ASP A 525 -7.44 -26.76 16.79
C ASP A 525 -6.76 -26.94 15.42
N LEU A 526 -5.81 -26.06 15.08
CA LEU A 526 -5.09 -26.05 13.83
C LEU A 526 -3.73 -26.72 13.98
N HIS A 527 -3.37 -27.51 12.98
CA HIS A 527 -2.12 -28.25 12.93
C HIS A 527 -1.28 -27.77 11.75
N SER A 528 -0.05 -27.34 12.03
CA SER A 528 0.92 -26.93 11.03
C SER A 528 2.00 -27.99 10.84
N GLY A 529 2.36 -28.22 9.57
CA GLY A 529 3.57 -29.00 9.23
C GLY A 529 4.87 -28.20 9.39
N ILE A 530 4.79 -26.90 9.69
CA ILE A 530 5.94 -26.01 9.80
C ILE A 530 6.55 -26.15 11.20
N PRO A 531 7.85 -26.50 11.33
CA PRO A 531 8.51 -26.71 12.61
C PRO A 531 8.35 -25.55 13.59
N ALA A 532 8.14 -25.89 14.87
CA ALA A 532 7.93 -24.97 15.99
C ALA A 532 9.22 -24.27 16.48
N GLU A 533 10.16 -23.97 15.58
CA GLU A 533 11.52 -23.56 15.97
C GLU A 533 11.60 -22.11 16.48
N VAL A 534 10.66 -21.25 16.08
CA VAL A 534 10.68 -19.84 16.48
C VAL A 534 9.68 -19.58 17.61
N LYS A 535 10.19 -19.13 18.76
CA LYS A 535 9.37 -18.59 19.86
C LYS A 535 8.87 -17.20 19.52
N ILE A 536 7.71 -16.84 20.07
CA ILE A 536 7.13 -15.50 19.94
C ILE A 536 7.95 -14.53 20.79
N GLN A 537 8.44 -13.47 20.18
CA GLN A 537 9.28 -12.48 20.86
C GLN A 537 8.39 -11.44 21.55
N LEU A 538 8.34 -11.46 22.88
CA LEU A 538 7.63 -10.46 23.67
C LEU A 538 8.62 -9.40 24.20
N ARG A 539 8.42 -8.15 23.79
CA ARG A 539 9.31 -7.04 24.13
C ARG A 539 8.60 -5.98 24.95
N GLN A 540 9.36 -5.39 25.86
CA GLN A 540 8.92 -4.29 26.70
C GLN A 540 9.79 -3.07 26.44
N ALA A 541 9.15 -1.93 26.18
CA ALA A 541 9.79 -0.63 26.00
C ALA A 541 9.41 0.33 27.13
N VAL A 542 10.29 1.29 27.43
CA VAL A 542 10.02 2.33 28.45
C VAL A 542 9.08 3.43 27.95
N SER A 543 9.06 3.67 26.64
CA SER A 543 8.21 4.65 25.97
C SER A 543 7.80 4.20 24.57
N ASP A 544 6.83 4.88 23.97
CA ASP A 544 6.43 4.74 22.57
C ASP A 544 7.58 4.95 21.57
N HIS A 545 8.44 5.94 21.81
CA HIS A 545 9.64 6.16 21.00
C HIS A 545 10.66 5.02 21.17
N ALA A 546 10.82 4.50 22.39
CA ALA A 546 11.71 3.36 22.64
C ALA A 546 11.16 2.08 21.97
N GLU A 547 9.84 1.89 21.92
CA GLU A 547 9.21 0.80 21.18
C GLU A 547 9.50 0.91 19.68
N ALA A 548 9.31 2.09 19.09
CA ALA A 548 9.62 2.34 17.68
C ALA A 548 11.10 2.06 17.35
N GLU A 549 12.02 2.51 18.20
CA GLU A 549 13.46 2.24 18.09
C GLU A 549 13.79 0.74 18.20
N GLN A 550 13.10 0.01 19.07
CA GLN A 550 13.27 -1.43 19.17
C GLN A 550 12.78 -2.15 17.92
N VAL A 551 11.68 -1.69 17.30
CA VAL A 551 11.20 -2.23 16.02
C VAL A 551 12.24 -2.00 14.93
N VAL A 552 12.75 -0.77 14.77
CA VAL A 552 13.81 -0.42 13.80
C VAL A 552 15.04 -1.33 13.96
N LYS A 553 15.60 -1.41 15.17
CA LYS A 553 16.78 -2.26 15.44
C LYS A 553 16.54 -3.73 15.11
N THR A 554 15.31 -4.21 15.32
CA THR A 554 14.97 -5.61 15.02
C THR A 554 14.83 -5.82 13.52
N ILE A 555 14.24 -4.87 12.79
CA ILE A 555 14.19 -4.89 11.34
C ILE A 555 15.61 -4.89 10.78
N GLU A 556 16.49 -3.99 11.22
CA GLU A 556 17.90 -3.95 10.82
C GLU A 556 18.60 -5.28 11.07
N ALA A 557 18.40 -5.90 12.24
CA ALA A 557 18.98 -7.21 12.56
C ALA A 557 18.45 -8.34 11.66
N LEU A 558 17.16 -8.31 11.29
CA LEU A 558 16.56 -9.29 10.38
C LEU A 558 17.07 -9.16 8.94
N LEU A 559 17.35 -7.93 8.50
CA LEU A 559 17.92 -7.65 7.19
C LEU A 559 19.43 -7.94 7.15
N SER A 560 20.13 -7.71 8.27
CA SER A 560 21.60 -7.85 8.38
C SER A 560 22.09 -9.30 8.51
N GLY A 561 21.17 -10.28 8.52
CA GLY A 561 21.49 -11.72 8.56
C GLY A 561 22.32 -12.24 7.38
N THR A 562 22.62 -11.40 6.39
CA THR A 562 23.53 -11.66 5.26
C THR A 562 24.88 -10.92 5.33
N THR A 563 25.25 -10.30 6.45
CA THR A 563 26.59 -9.71 6.60
C THR A 563 27.51 -10.63 7.41
N SER A 564 28.71 -10.89 6.86
CA SER A 564 29.72 -11.89 7.25
C SER A 564 30.27 -11.88 8.69
N PHE A 565 29.56 -11.34 9.69
CA PHE A 565 30.03 -11.29 11.09
C PHE A 565 29.59 -12.47 11.97
N SER A 566 28.66 -13.31 11.51
CA SER A 566 28.13 -14.42 12.32
C SER A 566 28.86 -15.75 12.15
N MET A 567 29.89 -15.85 11.29
CA MET A 567 30.67 -17.08 11.11
C MET A 567 31.84 -17.23 12.10
N ASP A 568 32.39 -16.14 12.63
CA ASP A 568 33.63 -16.18 13.44
C ASP A 568 33.45 -16.41 14.95
N SER A 569 32.21 -16.49 15.45
CA SER A 569 31.99 -16.69 16.90
C SER A 569 31.84 -18.16 17.33
N GLY A 570 31.89 -19.12 16.39
CA GLY A 570 31.81 -20.56 16.71
C GLY A 570 30.58 -20.98 17.52
N ARG A 571 29.55 -20.14 17.60
CA ARG A 571 28.33 -20.33 18.41
C ARG A 571 27.08 -20.25 17.54
N VAL A 572 27.02 -21.04 16.48
CA VAL A 572 25.75 -21.43 15.88
C VAL A 572 25.84 -22.91 15.54
N ALA A 573 24.94 -23.71 16.13
CA ALA A 573 24.79 -25.10 15.77
C ALA A 573 24.51 -25.20 14.26
N ARG A 574 25.24 -26.07 13.56
CA ARG A 574 24.97 -26.42 12.16
C ARG A 574 23.51 -26.85 12.03
N GLY A 575 22.66 -26.01 11.43
CA GLY A 575 21.26 -26.35 11.15
C GLY A 575 20.29 -25.19 10.98
N ALA A 576 20.57 -23.97 11.47
CA ALA A 576 19.65 -22.85 11.28
C ALA A 576 19.91 -22.14 9.94
N GLU A 577 19.04 -22.37 8.95
CA GLU A 577 18.98 -21.57 7.73
C GLU A 577 18.76 -20.09 8.09
N THR A 578 19.81 -19.26 7.97
CA THR A 578 19.70 -17.81 8.12
C THR A 578 18.98 -17.25 6.90
N HIS A 579 17.66 -17.07 7.04
CA HIS A 579 16.84 -16.43 6.04
C HIS A 579 17.09 -14.92 6.08
N GLY A 580 17.73 -14.37 5.05
CA GLY A 580 17.73 -12.93 4.82
C GLY A 580 16.33 -12.50 4.40
N TYR A 581 15.66 -11.70 5.21
CA TYR A 581 14.36 -11.11 4.86
C TYR A 581 14.57 -9.85 4.01
N ALA A 582 13.62 -9.54 3.14
CA ALA A 582 13.53 -8.25 2.44
C ALA A 582 12.60 -7.28 3.20
N PHE A 583 12.54 -6.00 2.80
CA PHE A 583 11.61 -5.06 3.43
C PHE A 583 10.15 -5.45 3.17
N GLY A 584 9.85 -5.96 1.98
CA GLY A 584 8.53 -6.46 1.60
C GLY A 584 8.03 -7.65 2.43
N ASP A 585 8.93 -8.38 3.11
CA ASP A 585 8.60 -9.53 3.96
C ASP A 585 8.10 -9.12 5.36
N ILE A 586 8.17 -7.83 5.69
CA ILE A 586 7.94 -7.31 7.04
C ILE A 586 6.68 -6.45 7.07
N ALA A 587 5.77 -6.80 8.00
CA ALA A 587 4.62 -5.97 8.34
C ALA A 587 4.62 -5.55 9.81
N ILE A 588 4.16 -4.33 10.06
CA ILE A 588 3.92 -3.74 11.37
C ILE A 588 2.42 -3.45 11.49
N LEU A 589 1.78 -4.14 12.43
CA LEU A 589 0.36 -4.07 12.69
C LEU A 589 0.09 -3.20 13.91
N LEU A 590 -0.83 -2.25 13.74
CA LEU A 590 -1.26 -1.32 14.78
C LEU A 590 -2.77 -1.40 14.99
N ARG A 591 -3.22 -1.23 16.24
CA ARG A 591 -4.65 -1.16 16.54
C ARG A 591 -5.24 0.23 16.29
N SER A 592 -4.43 1.28 16.47
CA SER A 592 -4.82 2.68 16.31
C SER A 592 -3.77 3.45 15.52
N LYS A 593 -4.22 4.30 14.59
CA LYS A 593 -3.36 5.20 13.80
C LYS A 593 -2.58 6.20 14.66
N ASN A 594 -3.00 6.42 15.91
CA ASN A 594 -2.27 7.26 16.86
C ASN A 594 -0.89 6.70 17.21
N LEU A 595 -0.63 5.41 16.92
CA LEU A 595 0.67 4.77 17.10
C LEU A 595 1.65 5.07 15.95
N LEU A 596 1.16 5.60 14.82
CA LEU A 596 1.95 5.79 13.61
C LEU A 596 3.05 6.86 13.72
N PRO A 597 2.83 8.05 14.32
CA PRO A 597 3.83 9.12 14.28
C PRO A 597 5.23 8.73 14.82
N PRO A 598 5.39 8.19 16.05
CA PRO A 598 6.72 7.83 16.56
C PRO A 598 7.36 6.70 15.74
N LEU A 599 6.55 5.79 15.19
CA LEU A 599 7.03 4.69 14.36
C LEU A 599 7.54 5.18 12.99
N SER A 600 6.75 6.00 12.30
CA SER A 600 7.09 6.54 10.99
C SER A 600 8.31 7.47 11.07
N GLU A 601 8.43 8.27 12.14
CA GLU A 601 9.63 9.07 12.39
C GLU A 601 10.88 8.19 12.54
N ALA A 602 10.80 7.14 13.36
CA ALA A 602 11.93 6.23 13.59
C ALA A 602 12.36 5.49 12.32
N LEU A 603 11.41 4.96 11.54
CA LEU A 603 11.69 4.28 10.27
C LEU A 603 12.30 5.24 9.24
N THR A 604 11.77 6.47 9.13
CA THR A 604 12.31 7.49 8.22
C THR A 604 13.74 7.87 8.61
N ARG A 605 13.98 8.08 9.91
CA ARG A 605 15.32 8.42 10.44
C ARG A 605 16.34 7.32 10.17
N ALA A 606 15.92 6.06 10.24
CA ALA A 606 16.77 4.89 9.95
C ALA A 606 16.92 4.61 8.44
N GLY A 607 16.29 5.39 7.56
CA GLY A 607 16.33 5.17 6.11
C GLY A 607 15.56 3.92 5.66
N ILE A 608 14.66 3.39 6.48
CA ILE A 608 13.88 2.19 6.15
C ILE A 608 12.68 2.59 5.28
N PRO A 609 12.59 2.09 4.03
CA PRO A 609 11.46 2.40 3.16
C PRO A 609 10.21 1.73 3.72
N HIS A 610 9.18 2.53 3.99
CA HIS A 610 7.93 2.05 4.53
C HIS A 610 6.74 2.68 3.82
N GLU A 611 5.61 1.98 3.87
CA GLU A 611 4.33 2.44 3.33
C GLU A 611 3.21 2.17 4.32
N THR A 612 2.37 3.17 4.55
CA THR A 612 1.16 3.02 5.35
C THR A 612 -0.01 2.77 4.41
N ILE A 613 -0.63 1.59 4.48
CA ILE A 613 -1.86 1.34 3.70
C ILE A 613 -3.01 2.01 4.44
N GLN A 614 -3.58 3.04 3.80
CA GLN A 614 -4.72 3.75 4.34
C GLN A 614 -6.02 3.00 4.00
N GLU A 615 -6.92 2.91 4.96
CA GLU A 615 -8.27 2.36 4.76
C GLU A 615 -9.21 3.32 3.99
N GLN A 616 -8.79 4.54 3.69
CA GLN A 616 -9.67 5.48 3.01
C GLN A 616 -9.89 5.02 1.56
N PRO A 617 -11.14 5.00 1.07
CA PRO A 617 -11.43 4.70 -0.33
C PRO A 617 -10.70 5.66 -1.26
N LEU A 618 -10.28 5.17 -2.42
CA LEU A 618 -9.70 6.01 -3.47
C LEU A 618 -10.65 7.15 -3.87
N SER A 619 -11.97 6.93 -3.77
CA SER A 619 -13.00 7.94 -4.00
C SER A 619 -12.93 9.16 -3.06
N ASN A 620 -12.18 9.10 -1.96
CA ASN A 620 -11.96 10.24 -1.07
C ASN A 620 -10.83 11.16 -1.50
N ASP A 621 -9.96 10.70 -2.40
CA ASP A 621 -8.91 11.54 -2.95
C ASP A 621 -9.51 12.73 -3.73
N PRO A 622 -9.05 13.99 -3.51
CA PRO A 622 -9.62 15.15 -4.18
C PRO A 622 -9.60 15.09 -5.71
N TYR A 623 -8.57 14.48 -6.31
CA TYR A 623 -8.50 14.29 -7.76
C TYR A 623 -9.54 13.28 -8.23
N VAL A 624 -9.67 12.17 -7.50
CA VAL A 624 -10.65 11.12 -7.83
C VAL A 624 -12.08 11.66 -7.69
N ARG A 625 -12.35 12.50 -6.68
CA ARG A 625 -13.63 13.21 -6.53
C ARG A 625 -13.92 14.12 -7.73
N PHE A 626 -12.91 14.84 -8.22
CA PHE A 626 -13.05 15.67 -9.43
C PHE A 626 -13.36 14.82 -10.67
N VAL A 627 -12.68 13.69 -10.83
CA VAL A 627 -12.94 12.71 -11.89
C VAL A 627 -14.38 12.20 -11.80
N LEU A 628 -14.82 11.72 -10.63
CA LEU A 628 -16.19 11.23 -10.40
C LEU A 628 -17.25 12.30 -10.67
N ALA A 629 -17.02 13.54 -10.22
CA ALA A 629 -17.91 14.67 -10.48
C ALA A 629 -18.03 14.93 -11.99
N THR A 630 -16.91 14.89 -12.71
CA THR A 630 -16.88 15.10 -14.16
C THR A 630 -17.62 13.98 -14.91
N PHE A 631 -17.38 12.72 -14.57
CA PHE A 631 -18.14 11.62 -15.17
C PHE A 631 -19.63 11.68 -14.82
N THR A 632 -19.98 12.11 -13.61
CA THR A 632 -21.38 12.34 -13.23
C THR A 632 -22.03 13.40 -14.12
N TYR A 633 -21.34 14.51 -14.37
CA TYR A 633 -21.80 15.53 -15.31
C TYR A 633 -21.98 14.97 -16.73
N LEU A 634 -21.03 14.16 -17.22
CA LEU A 634 -21.08 13.56 -18.56
C LEU A 634 -22.14 12.47 -18.75
N LEU A 635 -22.60 11.84 -17.66
CA LEU A 635 -23.60 10.77 -17.69
C LEU A 635 -25.02 11.32 -17.71
N ASP A 636 -25.28 12.35 -16.91
CA ASP A 636 -26.64 12.76 -16.57
C ASP A 636 -26.97 14.18 -17.07
N GLY A 637 -25.96 14.99 -17.40
CA GLY A 637 -26.14 16.43 -17.72
C GLY A 637 -26.76 17.25 -16.57
N ALA A 638 -27.00 16.62 -15.42
CA ALA A 638 -27.89 17.10 -14.37
C ALA A 638 -27.26 18.19 -13.50
N GLU A 639 -28.15 19.00 -12.90
CA GLU A 639 -27.86 20.06 -11.93
C GLU A 639 -26.90 19.59 -10.83
N THR A 640 -26.99 18.33 -10.38
CA THR A 640 -26.13 17.80 -9.31
C THR A 640 -24.68 17.61 -9.77
N GLY A 641 -24.43 16.97 -10.92
CA GLY A 641 -23.06 16.77 -11.42
C GLY A 641 -22.37 18.10 -11.70
N LEU A 642 -23.15 19.04 -12.24
CA LEU A 642 -22.72 20.41 -12.52
C LEU A 642 -22.36 21.19 -11.25
N LYS A 643 -23.21 21.14 -10.20
CA LYS A 643 -22.92 21.71 -8.87
C LYS A 643 -21.63 21.14 -8.28
N THR A 644 -21.44 19.82 -8.34
CA THR A 644 -20.28 19.16 -7.74
C THR A 644 -18.99 19.54 -8.47
N VAL A 645 -19.00 19.58 -9.81
CA VAL A 645 -17.85 20.05 -10.60
C VAL A 645 -17.57 21.53 -10.34
N ALA A 646 -18.60 22.38 -10.31
CA ALA A 646 -18.44 23.82 -10.11
C ALA A 646 -17.67 24.16 -8.83
N ARG A 647 -17.91 23.42 -7.74
CA ARG A 647 -17.21 23.59 -6.45
C ARG A 647 -15.71 23.32 -6.48
N PHE A 648 -15.19 22.64 -7.51
CA PHE A 648 -13.75 22.49 -7.69
C PHE A 648 -13.09 23.73 -8.30
N PHE A 649 -13.86 24.57 -8.99
CA PHE A 649 -13.37 25.79 -9.64
C PHE A 649 -13.77 27.05 -8.88
N LEU A 650 -14.97 27.06 -8.28
CA LEU A 650 -15.60 28.19 -7.63
C LEU A 650 -15.61 27.99 -6.12
N HIS A 651 -15.27 29.03 -5.37
CA HIS A 651 -15.16 28.99 -3.92
C HIS A 651 -16.44 29.41 -3.18
N ASP A 652 -17.35 30.10 -3.85
CA ASP A 652 -18.59 30.63 -3.26
C ASP A 652 -19.82 29.90 -3.83
N GLU A 653 -20.60 29.29 -2.93
CA GLU A 653 -21.82 28.54 -3.26
C GLU A 653 -22.96 29.45 -3.74
N SER A 654 -22.99 30.72 -3.30
CA SER A 654 -23.98 31.69 -3.75
C SER A 654 -23.83 32.03 -5.24
N GLU A 655 -22.60 32.08 -5.75
CA GLU A 655 -22.31 32.27 -7.17
C GLU A 655 -22.81 31.09 -8.02
N ILE A 656 -22.66 29.85 -7.52
CA ILE A 656 -23.12 28.62 -8.19
C ILE A 656 -24.65 28.58 -8.24
N LEU A 657 -25.32 28.89 -7.12
CA LEU A 657 -26.79 28.89 -7.03
C LEU A 657 -27.41 29.99 -7.90
N GLN A 658 -26.86 31.21 -7.85
CA GLN A 658 -27.32 32.32 -8.68
C GLN A 658 -27.16 32.01 -10.17
N TRP A 659 -26.09 31.30 -10.54
CA TRP A 659 -25.92 30.83 -11.91
C TRP A 659 -26.96 29.78 -12.31
N LEU A 660 -27.18 28.74 -11.49
CA LEU A 660 -28.15 27.69 -11.83
C LEU A 660 -29.58 28.22 -11.95
N GLU A 661 -29.96 29.17 -11.09
CA GLU A 661 -31.26 29.85 -11.15
C GLU A 661 -31.40 30.71 -12.43
N SER A 662 -30.29 31.18 -13.01
CA SER A 662 -30.28 31.96 -14.26
C SER A 662 -30.35 31.13 -15.55
N GLN A 663 -30.15 29.81 -15.48
CA GLN A 663 -30.09 28.90 -16.63
C GLN A 663 -31.47 28.27 -16.91
N THR A 664 -32.43 29.06 -17.39
CA THR A 664 -33.73 28.54 -17.88
C THR A 664 -33.68 28.00 -19.32
N GLU A 665 -32.55 28.11 -20.03
CA GLU A 665 -32.27 27.39 -21.28
C GLU A 665 -30.77 26.99 -21.39
N PRO A 666 -30.41 25.91 -22.10
CA PRO A 666 -29.03 25.37 -22.12
C PRO A 666 -28.06 26.16 -23.03
N ALA A 667 -28.35 27.42 -23.31
CA ALA A 667 -27.44 28.33 -24.00
C ALA A 667 -26.65 29.12 -22.95
N MET A 668 -25.39 28.74 -22.78
CA MET A 668 -24.44 29.33 -21.83
C MET A 668 -24.15 30.81 -22.18
N ASP A 669 -25.03 31.74 -21.80
CA ASP A 669 -24.83 33.17 -22.01
C ASP A 669 -23.76 33.69 -21.06
N ARG A 670 -22.56 33.91 -21.62
CA ARG A 670 -21.35 34.37 -20.92
C ARG A 670 -21.47 35.79 -20.36
N THR A 671 -22.53 36.53 -20.68
CA THR A 671 -22.65 37.94 -20.31
C THR A 671 -23.15 38.17 -18.87
N LEU A 672 -23.61 37.12 -18.19
CA LEU A 672 -24.20 37.20 -16.85
C LEU A 672 -23.23 37.01 -15.68
N PHE A 673 -21.93 36.76 -15.93
CA PHE A 673 -20.98 36.33 -14.88
C PHE A 673 -19.99 37.41 -14.44
N PRO A 674 -19.56 37.39 -13.16
CA PRO A 674 -18.40 38.16 -12.70
C PRO A 674 -17.16 37.76 -13.52
N ARG A 675 -16.44 38.74 -14.10
CA ARG A 675 -15.17 38.50 -14.80
C ARG A 675 -14.10 38.08 -13.79
N SER A 676 -14.02 36.79 -13.50
CA SER A 676 -12.96 36.18 -12.69
C SER A 676 -12.28 35.06 -13.46
N THR A 677 -10.99 34.85 -13.19
CA THR A 677 -10.19 33.78 -13.80
C THR A 677 -10.70 32.38 -13.48
N ALA A 678 -11.38 32.21 -12.33
CA ALA A 678 -12.02 30.97 -11.93
C ALA A 678 -13.22 30.64 -12.81
N TRP A 679 -14.09 31.63 -13.05
CA TRP A 679 -15.25 31.51 -13.93
C TRP A 679 -14.85 31.24 -15.39
N ASP A 680 -13.82 31.91 -15.91
CA ASP A 680 -13.30 31.65 -17.26
C ASP A 680 -12.76 30.23 -17.42
N ARG A 681 -12.06 29.71 -16.39
CA ARG A 681 -11.57 28.32 -16.38
C ARG A 681 -12.72 27.31 -16.31
N PHE A 682 -13.68 27.52 -15.43
CA PHE A 682 -14.85 26.64 -15.29
C PHE A 682 -15.67 26.56 -16.58
N THR A 683 -15.98 27.70 -17.20
CA THR A 683 -16.74 27.74 -18.46
C THR A 683 -15.97 27.12 -19.62
N SER A 684 -14.64 27.32 -19.68
CA SER A 684 -13.79 26.67 -20.69
C SER A 684 -13.73 25.15 -20.48
N PHE A 685 -13.69 24.68 -19.23
CA PHE A 685 -13.80 23.27 -18.91
C PHE A 685 -15.13 22.68 -19.38
N LEU A 686 -16.26 23.34 -19.11
CA LEU A 686 -17.57 22.85 -19.56
C LEU A 686 -17.66 22.75 -21.09
N GLN A 687 -17.07 23.72 -21.82
CA GLN A 687 -16.99 23.65 -23.28
C GLN A 687 -16.15 22.49 -23.78
N ALA A 688 -15.01 22.23 -23.13
CA ALA A 688 -14.19 21.06 -23.43
C ALA A 688 -14.96 19.77 -23.13
N ALA A 689 -15.61 19.68 -21.96
CA ALA A 689 -16.37 18.51 -21.55
C ALA A 689 -17.56 18.22 -22.48
N ALA A 690 -18.26 19.25 -22.95
CA ALA A 690 -19.34 19.13 -23.93
C ALA A 690 -18.87 18.58 -25.29
N SER A 691 -17.58 18.73 -25.63
CA SER A 691 -17.00 18.17 -26.87
C SER A 691 -16.65 16.68 -26.76
N TRP A 692 -16.68 16.09 -25.56
CA TRP A 692 -16.26 14.71 -25.35
C TRP A 692 -17.36 13.70 -25.72
N SER A 693 -17.19 13.06 -26.89
CA SER A 693 -18.14 12.08 -27.44
C SER A 693 -18.47 10.94 -26.47
N ALA A 694 -19.71 10.43 -26.50
CA ALA A 694 -20.14 9.27 -25.71
C ALA A 694 -19.28 8.02 -25.96
N GLU A 695 -18.69 7.90 -27.16
CA GLU A 695 -17.83 6.79 -27.57
C GLU A 695 -16.39 6.88 -27.06
N SER A 696 -15.98 8.04 -26.53
CA SER A 696 -14.64 8.24 -25.99
C SER A 696 -14.35 7.21 -24.90
N SER A 697 -13.19 6.54 -25.01
CA SER A 697 -12.75 5.60 -23.98
C SER A 697 -12.48 6.33 -22.66
N ILE A 698 -12.63 5.62 -21.53
CA ILE A 698 -12.34 6.14 -20.19
C ILE A 698 -10.90 6.64 -20.10
N LEU A 699 -9.93 5.95 -20.73
CA LEU A 699 -8.53 6.37 -20.76
C LEU A 699 -8.32 7.73 -21.46
N GLN A 700 -9.00 7.93 -22.60
CA GLN A 700 -8.97 9.22 -23.30
C GLN A 700 -9.60 10.32 -22.43
N LEU A 701 -10.75 10.04 -21.82
CA LEU A 701 -11.43 10.99 -20.93
C LEU A 701 -10.57 11.33 -19.72
N LEU A 702 -9.95 10.36 -19.06
CA LEU A 702 -9.04 10.61 -17.93
C LEU A 702 -7.86 11.48 -18.32
N THR A 703 -7.30 11.27 -19.52
CA THR A 703 -6.22 12.10 -20.06
C THR A 703 -6.69 13.55 -20.26
N SER A 704 -7.87 13.74 -20.85
CA SER A 704 -8.44 15.09 -21.01
C SER A 704 -8.78 15.74 -19.67
N ILE A 705 -9.42 15.02 -18.74
CA ILE A 705 -9.78 15.51 -17.40
C ILE A 705 -8.53 15.96 -16.63
N ARG A 706 -7.41 15.23 -16.78
CA ARG A 706 -6.14 15.56 -16.15
C ARG A 706 -5.64 16.95 -16.54
N GLU A 707 -5.79 17.35 -17.80
CA GLU A 707 -5.35 18.67 -18.29
C GLU A 707 -6.11 19.83 -17.66
N TRP A 708 -7.36 19.57 -17.23
CA TRP A 708 -8.25 20.58 -16.66
C TRP A 708 -8.35 20.55 -15.13
N SER A 709 -7.64 19.62 -14.46
CA SER A 709 -7.80 19.45 -13.03
C SER A 709 -7.34 20.70 -12.25
N PRO A 710 -8.20 21.26 -11.38
CA PRO A 710 -7.82 22.37 -10.51
C PRO A 710 -7.03 21.90 -9.27
N VAL A 711 -6.83 20.58 -9.09
CA VAL A 711 -6.16 19.98 -7.92
C VAL A 711 -4.64 19.86 -8.20
N ALA A 712 -3.79 20.14 -7.21
CA ALA A 712 -2.33 20.31 -7.37
C ALA A 712 -1.54 19.08 -7.90
N ALA A 713 -0.39 19.36 -8.54
CA ALA A 713 0.38 18.47 -9.42
C ALA A 713 1.07 17.20 -8.83
N GLU A 714 0.86 16.84 -7.55
CA GLU A 714 1.50 15.66 -6.92
C GLU A 714 0.84 14.31 -7.29
N GLN A 715 0.15 14.23 -8.43
CA GLN A 715 -0.86 13.19 -8.71
C GLN A 715 -0.43 12.13 -9.71
N GLU A 716 0.83 12.09 -10.13
CA GLU A 716 1.28 11.09 -11.11
C GLU A 716 1.00 9.65 -10.62
N THR A 717 1.07 9.41 -9.32
CA THR A 717 0.77 8.11 -8.70
C THR A 717 -0.71 7.76 -8.77
N ILE A 718 -1.60 8.66 -8.36
CA ILE A 718 -3.06 8.47 -8.37
C ILE A 718 -3.57 8.34 -9.81
N TYR A 719 -3.06 9.17 -10.73
CA TYR A 719 -3.41 9.09 -12.14
C TYR A 719 -3.04 7.72 -12.74
N LYS A 720 -1.82 7.23 -12.50
CA LYS A 720 -1.41 5.89 -12.96
C LYS A 720 -2.26 4.77 -12.37
N LYS A 721 -2.70 4.91 -11.10
CA LYS A 721 -3.65 3.97 -10.48
C LYS A 721 -4.99 3.98 -11.22
N LEU A 722 -5.55 5.16 -11.49
CA LEU A 722 -6.81 5.30 -12.24
C LEU A 722 -6.68 4.79 -13.69
N GLU A 723 -5.54 5.02 -14.35
CA GLU A 723 -5.27 4.53 -15.71
C GLU A 723 -5.27 2.99 -15.74
N THR A 724 -4.57 2.36 -14.79
CA THR A 724 -4.53 0.90 -14.65
C THR A 724 -5.92 0.35 -14.37
N PHE A 725 -6.69 1.01 -13.50
CA PHE A 725 -8.06 0.63 -13.17
C PHE A 725 -9.01 0.78 -14.37
N ALA A 726 -8.88 1.85 -15.14
CA ALA A 726 -9.72 2.17 -16.29
C ALA A 726 -9.56 1.21 -17.48
N ALA A 727 -8.42 0.50 -17.58
CA ALA A 727 -8.09 -0.35 -18.72
C ALA A 727 -9.16 -1.43 -19.02
N GLY A 728 -9.93 -1.88 -18.02
CA GLY A 728 -10.98 -2.88 -18.18
C GLY A 728 -12.37 -2.34 -18.56
N PHE A 729 -12.57 -1.02 -18.63
CA PHE A 729 -13.90 -0.41 -18.77
C PHE A 729 -14.22 0.11 -20.17
N GLU A 730 -13.24 0.21 -21.07
CA GLU A 730 -13.41 0.72 -22.44
C GLU A 730 -14.13 2.07 -22.49
N ASN A 731 -15.40 2.14 -22.93
CA ASN A 731 -16.25 3.35 -22.96
C ASN A 731 -17.41 3.30 -21.94
N ARG A 732 -17.44 2.30 -21.04
CA ARG A 732 -18.53 2.08 -20.07
C ARG A 732 -18.40 3.00 -18.86
N ARG A 733 -18.74 4.28 -19.04
CA ARG A 733 -18.65 5.36 -18.04
C ARG A 733 -19.33 5.01 -16.71
N GLN A 734 -20.58 4.56 -16.75
CA GLN A 734 -21.33 4.20 -15.55
C GLN A 734 -20.66 3.06 -14.78
N ALA A 735 -20.23 2.00 -15.48
CA ALA A 735 -19.58 0.86 -14.86
C ALA A 735 -18.24 1.25 -14.20
N PHE A 736 -17.49 2.17 -14.81
CA PHE A 736 -16.27 2.72 -14.23
C PHE A 736 -16.54 3.49 -12.93
N CYS A 737 -17.54 4.38 -12.92
CA CYS A 737 -17.93 5.14 -11.73
C CYS A 737 -18.42 4.22 -10.60
N ASP A 738 -19.32 3.29 -10.92
CA ASP A 738 -19.85 2.32 -9.96
C ASP A 738 -18.71 1.50 -9.35
N ALA A 739 -17.78 1.01 -10.16
CA ALA A 739 -16.65 0.22 -9.68
C ALA A 739 -15.68 1.03 -8.80
N LEU A 740 -15.45 2.31 -9.14
CA LEU A 740 -14.57 3.19 -8.37
C LEU A 740 -15.17 3.53 -6.99
N LEU A 741 -16.49 3.71 -6.92
CA LEU A 741 -17.22 3.95 -5.67
C LEU A 741 -17.31 2.70 -4.77
N LEU A 742 -17.28 1.51 -5.36
CA LEU A 742 -17.30 0.24 -4.64
C LEU A 742 -15.91 -0.24 -4.19
N GLN A 743 -14.83 0.46 -4.55
CA GLN A 743 -13.45 0.07 -4.23
C GLN A 743 -13.06 0.41 -2.78
N LYS A 744 -12.34 -0.49 -2.11
CA LYS A 744 -11.79 -0.25 -0.75
C LYS A 744 -10.27 -0.02 -0.83
N GLY A 745 -9.70 0.79 0.06
CA GLY A 745 -8.25 1.11 0.05
C GLY A 745 -7.30 -0.10 0.18
N VAL A 746 -7.77 -1.23 0.75
CA VAL A 746 -6.99 -2.49 0.87
C VAL A 746 -6.80 -3.19 -0.48
N ASP A 747 -7.60 -2.85 -1.50
CA ASP A 747 -7.48 -3.41 -2.85
C ASP A 747 -6.23 -2.88 -3.61
N GLU A 748 -5.50 -1.90 -3.06
CA GLU A 748 -4.31 -1.26 -3.67
C GLU A 748 -2.96 -1.99 -3.41
N TRP A 749 -3.00 -3.21 -2.89
CA TRP A 749 -1.80 -3.98 -2.57
C TRP A 749 -0.97 -4.32 -3.81
N ASP A 750 0.22 -3.71 -3.95
CA ASP A 750 1.27 -4.15 -4.87
C ASP A 750 2.29 -5.04 -4.13
N PRO A 751 2.28 -6.37 -4.35
CA PRO A 751 3.24 -7.29 -3.72
C PRO A 751 4.69 -7.08 -4.20
N ARG A 752 4.94 -6.30 -5.26
CA ARG A 752 6.27 -6.12 -5.84
C ARG A 752 7.07 -4.98 -5.21
N ALA A 753 6.44 -4.12 -4.41
CA ALA A 753 7.13 -3.01 -3.78
C ALA A 753 7.86 -3.47 -2.50
N ASP A 754 9.19 -3.43 -2.54
CA ASP A 754 10.09 -3.79 -1.44
C ASP A 754 10.14 -2.70 -0.36
N ARG A 755 9.11 -2.67 0.49
CA ARG A 755 8.93 -1.70 1.58
C ARG A 755 8.26 -2.35 2.78
N VAL A 756 8.64 -1.91 3.99
CA VAL A 756 7.98 -2.33 5.23
C VAL A 756 6.55 -1.83 5.24
N ARG A 757 5.59 -2.71 5.53
CA ARG A 757 4.16 -2.38 5.51
C ARG A 757 3.66 -2.01 6.88
N ILE A 758 3.02 -0.86 7.01
CA ILE A 758 2.34 -0.45 8.24
C ILE A 758 0.83 -0.51 8.01
N LEU A 759 0.14 -1.36 8.76
CA LEU A 759 -1.27 -1.68 8.57
C LEU A 759 -2.04 -1.59 9.88
N THR A 760 -3.32 -1.25 9.82
CA THR A 760 -4.21 -1.55 10.95
C THR A 760 -4.38 -3.08 11.06
N MET A 761 -4.66 -3.59 12.26
CA MET A 761 -4.98 -5.02 12.44
C MET A 761 -6.16 -5.45 11.55
N HIS A 762 -7.15 -4.57 11.33
CA HIS A 762 -8.29 -4.81 10.44
C HIS A 762 -7.88 -4.88 8.96
N ALA A 763 -7.00 -3.99 8.50
CA ALA A 763 -6.52 -3.96 7.12
C ALA A 763 -5.59 -5.13 6.79
N ALA A 764 -5.00 -5.76 7.81
CA ALA A 764 -4.16 -6.95 7.63
C ALA A 764 -4.96 -8.23 7.34
N LYS A 765 -6.29 -8.23 7.53
CA LYS A 765 -7.13 -9.39 7.22
C LYS A 765 -7.00 -9.76 5.74
N GLY A 766 -6.79 -11.05 5.47
CA GLY A 766 -6.57 -11.56 4.11
C GLY A 766 -5.13 -11.42 3.60
N LEU A 767 -4.26 -10.67 4.28
CA LEU A 767 -2.83 -10.59 3.98
C LEU A 767 -2.04 -11.61 4.80
N GLU A 768 -0.78 -11.80 4.44
CA GLU A 768 0.17 -12.69 5.13
C GLU A 768 1.61 -12.23 4.90
N PHE A 769 2.44 -12.33 5.93
CA PHE A 769 3.82 -11.84 5.90
C PHE A 769 4.76 -12.84 6.60
N PRO A 770 5.98 -13.06 6.08
CA PRO A 770 7.00 -13.84 6.78
C PRO A 770 7.26 -13.35 8.21
N VAL A 771 7.33 -12.02 8.40
CA VAL A 771 7.58 -11.38 9.69
C VAL A 771 6.48 -10.38 10.01
N VAL A 772 5.93 -10.47 11.23
CA VAL A 772 4.91 -9.54 11.71
C VAL A 772 5.30 -8.98 13.08
N PHE A 773 5.19 -7.66 13.20
CA PHE A 773 5.24 -6.92 14.45
C PHE A 773 3.83 -6.49 14.85
N ILE A 774 3.40 -6.78 16.07
CA ILE A 774 2.17 -6.23 16.66
C ILE A 774 2.59 -5.33 17.82
N ILE A 775 2.44 -4.01 17.62
CA ILE A 775 2.91 -2.99 18.57
C ILE A 775 1.75 -2.44 19.41
N GLY A 776 2.06 -1.85 20.56
CA GLY A 776 1.05 -1.27 21.45
C GLY A 776 0.11 -2.32 22.06
N CYS A 777 0.63 -3.49 22.43
CA CYS A 777 -0.11 -4.53 23.15
C CYS A 777 -0.35 -4.12 24.62
N GLU A 778 -1.16 -3.08 24.82
CA GLU A 778 -1.39 -2.38 26.08
C GLU A 778 -2.88 -2.36 26.44
N GLU A 779 -3.21 -2.36 27.73
CA GLU A 779 -4.59 -2.12 28.17
C GLU A 779 -5.10 -0.76 27.65
N GLY A 780 -6.32 -0.76 27.10
CA GLY A 780 -6.93 0.41 26.47
C GLY A 780 -6.56 0.61 24.99
N ILE A 781 -5.50 -0.06 24.51
CA ILE A 781 -5.17 -0.12 23.08
C ILE A 781 -5.58 -1.48 22.53
N ILE A 782 -5.12 -2.57 23.13
CA ILE A 782 -5.49 -3.96 22.84
C ILE A 782 -5.78 -4.65 24.19
N PRO A 783 -7.05 -4.83 24.62
CA PRO A 783 -8.28 -4.45 23.91
C PRO A 783 -8.47 -2.93 23.85
N PHE A 784 -9.07 -2.47 22.77
CA PHE A 784 -9.41 -1.06 22.59
C PHE A 784 -10.47 -0.60 23.59
N ALA A 785 -10.13 0.40 24.39
CA ALA A 785 -11.07 1.09 25.26
C ALA A 785 -10.86 2.60 25.16
N PHE A 786 -11.81 3.31 24.57
CA PHE A 786 -11.73 4.77 24.42
C PHE A 786 -13.05 5.45 24.81
N GLY A 787 -13.05 6.17 25.94
CA GLY A 787 -14.24 6.84 26.47
C GLY A 787 -15.38 5.84 26.78
N ALA A 788 -16.60 6.14 26.31
CA ALA A 788 -17.75 5.23 26.41
C ALA A 788 -17.79 4.14 25.30
N LYS A 789 -16.84 4.18 24.35
CA LYS A 789 -16.71 3.18 23.27
C LYS A 789 -15.74 2.09 23.72
N ALA A 790 -16.22 1.15 24.51
CA ALA A 790 -15.57 -0.15 24.70
C ALA A 790 -16.15 -1.12 23.67
N LEU A 791 -15.29 -1.73 22.85
CA LEU A 791 -15.72 -2.82 21.98
C LEU A 791 -15.87 -4.11 22.80
N GLU A 792 -16.58 -5.07 22.23
CA GLU A 792 -16.73 -6.38 22.82
C GLU A 792 -15.36 -7.04 22.97
N VAL A 793 -15.02 -7.49 24.19
CA VAL A 793 -13.72 -8.10 24.49
C VAL A 793 -13.45 -9.32 23.60
N GLU A 794 -14.48 -10.09 23.27
CA GLU A 794 -14.37 -11.25 22.38
C GLU A 794 -14.04 -10.85 20.94
N GLU A 795 -14.54 -9.71 20.45
CA GLU A 795 -14.14 -9.18 19.13
C GLU A 795 -12.67 -8.74 19.13
N GLU A 796 -12.21 -8.07 20.20
CA GLU A 796 -10.81 -7.66 20.33
C GLU A 796 -9.86 -8.87 20.47
N LYS A 797 -10.29 -9.97 21.10
CA LYS A 797 -9.56 -11.25 21.08
C LYS A 797 -9.45 -11.81 19.66
N ARG A 798 -10.56 -11.85 18.92
CA ARG A 798 -10.57 -12.29 17.50
C ARG A 798 -9.67 -11.40 16.65
N LEU A 799 -9.64 -10.09 16.90
CA LEU A 799 -8.77 -9.15 16.20
C LEU A 799 -7.29 -9.44 16.45
N LEU A 800 -6.89 -9.70 17.71
CA LEU A 800 -5.52 -10.11 18.02
C LEU A 800 -5.18 -11.48 17.42
N TYR A 801 -6.11 -12.45 17.47
CA TYR A 801 -5.97 -13.74 16.82
C TYR A 801 -5.72 -13.60 15.30
N VAL A 802 -6.51 -12.78 14.60
CA VAL A 802 -6.32 -12.49 13.17
C VAL A 802 -4.95 -11.90 12.92
N ALA A 803 -4.53 -10.89 13.71
CA ALA A 803 -3.24 -10.23 13.58
C ALA A 803 -2.05 -11.18 13.78
N MET A 804 -2.11 -12.05 14.79
CA MET A 804 -1.06 -13.04 15.06
C MET A 804 -0.94 -14.06 13.90
N THR A 805 -2.07 -14.51 13.37
CA THR A 805 -2.14 -15.50 12.26
C THR A 805 -1.87 -14.90 10.88
N ARG A 806 -1.48 -13.62 10.80
CA ARG A 806 -0.89 -13.03 9.58
C ARG A 806 0.59 -13.39 9.44
N SER A 807 1.24 -13.76 10.54
CA SER A 807 2.64 -14.16 10.55
C SER A 807 2.81 -15.59 10.03
N LYS A 808 3.73 -15.78 9.07
CA LYS A 808 4.13 -17.11 8.62
C LYS A 808 5.21 -17.71 9.53
N ARG A 809 6.25 -16.93 9.85
CA ARG A 809 7.48 -17.45 10.49
C ARG A 809 7.80 -16.77 11.82
N GLN A 810 7.91 -15.44 11.85
CA GLN A 810 8.30 -14.70 13.05
C GLN A 810 7.22 -13.73 13.51
N LEU A 811 6.92 -13.77 14.81
CA LEU A 811 5.95 -12.89 15.45
C LEU A 811 6.62 -12.14 16.61
N TYR A 812 6.54 -10.81 16.54
CA TYR A 812 7.02 -9.89 17.57
C TYR A 812 5.82 -9.18 18.20
N LEU A 813 5.68 -9.27 19.51
CA LEU A 813 4.69 -8.55 20.30
C LEU A 813 5.42 -7.52 21.16
N SER A 814 4.98 -6.27 21.16
CA SER A 814 5.58 -5.22 22.00
C SER A 814 4.56 -4.35 22.71
N TRP A 815 4.98 -3.79 23.83
CA TRP A 815 4.23 -2.80 24.60
C TRP A 815 5.17 -1.79 25.27
N ALA A 816 4.68 -0.58 25.52
CA ALA A 816 5.40 0.50 26.18
C ALA A 816 4.86 0.76 27.59
N GLN A 817 5.74 1.05 28.55
CA GLN A 817 5.35 1.41 29.92
C GLN A 817 4.70 2.79 30.02
N SER A 818 5.02 3.69 29.08
CA SER A 818 4.42 5.01 29.02
C SER A 818 4.24 5.45 27.57
N ARG A 819 3.12 6.11 27.26
CA ARG A 819 2.78 6.51 25.90
C ARG A 819 2.13 7.89 25.88
N TRP A 820 2.43 8.67 24.85
CA TRP A 820 1.69 9.89 24.55
C TRP A 820 0.42 9.54 23.81
N LEU A 821 -0.73 9.81 24.43
CA LEU A 821 -2.05 9.68 23.82
C LEU A 821 -2.76 11.02 23.97
N GLN A 822 -3.26 11.58 22.87
CA GLN A 822 -4.02 12.84 22.86
C GLN A 822 -3.31 14.02 23.54
N GLY A 823 -1.99 14.11 23.37
CA GLY A 823 -1.19 15.19 23.97
C GLY A 823 -0.94 15.05 25.48
N GLN A 824 -1.31 13.93 26.09
CA GLN A 824 -0.98 13.61 27.49
C GLN A 824 -0.18 12.32 27.60
N ARG A 825 0.68 12.23 28.62
CA ARG A 825 1.48 11.03 28.89
C ARG A 825 0.72 10.12 29.85
N HIS A 826 0.41 8.92 29.39
CA HIS A 826 -0.25 7.88 30.19
C HIS A 826 0.75 6.78 30.56
N VAL A 827 0.64 6.29 31.80
CA VAL A 827 1.30 5.04 32.22
C VAL A 827 0.43 3.87 31.75
N GLN A 828 1.05 2.90 31.10
CA GLN A 828 0.34 1.79 30.48
C GLN A 828 0.70 0.47 31.15
N SER A 829 -0.30 -0.43 31.19
CA SER A 829 -0.13 -1.82 31.61
C SER A 829 -0.14 -2.73 30.39
N PRO A 830 0.58 -3.87 30.42
CA PRO A 830 0.53 -4.82 29.32
C PRO A 830 -0.89 -5.34 29.12
N SER A 831 -1.26 -5.60 27.88
CA SER A 831 -2.56 -6.19 27.52
C SER A 831 -2.82 -7.47 28.30
N ARG A 832 -4.04 -7.62 28.84
CA ARG A 832 -4.54 -8.85 29.47
C ARG A 832 -4.51 -10.06 28.53
N PHE A 833 -4.47 -9.86 27.22
CA PHE A 833 -4.39 -10.97 26.27
C PHE A 833 -2.99 -11.61 26.23
N LEU A 834 -1.95 -10.85 26.61
CA LEU A 834 -0.58 -11.39 26.66
C LEU A 834 -0.39 -12.39 27.80
N SER A 835 -1.13 -12.27 28.90
CA SER A 835 -1.05 -13.22 30.03
C SER A 835 -1.70 -14.57 29.73
N ALA A 836 -2.56 -14.65 28.71
CA ALA A 836 -3.13 -15.91 28.25
C ALA A 836 -2.09 -16.79 27.52
N ILE A 837 -1.04 -16.19 26.95
CA ILE A 837 -0.01 -16.91 26.20
C ILE A 837 0.97 -17.58 27.17
N SER A 838 1.09 -18.89 27.05
CA SER A 838 1.98 -19.70 27.89
C SER A 838 3.46 -19.32 27.71
N ASP A 839 4.20 -19.23 28.82
CA ASP A 839 5.61 -18.82 28.84
C ASP A 839 6.53 -19.74 28.00
N ARG A 840 6.13 -21.00 27.78
CA ARG A 840 6.86 -21.93 26.91
C ARG A 840 6.95 -21.43 25.45
N LEU A 841 5.93 -20.72 24.98
CA LEU A 841 5.82 -20.18 23.61
C LEU A 841 6.51 -18.81 23.47
N LEU A 842 6.79 -18.15 24.60
CA LEU A 842 7.34 -16.80 24.64
C LEU A 842 8.86 -16.79 24.83
N GLN A 843 9.50 -15.82 24.20
CA GLN A 843 10.84 -15.37 24.54
C GLN A 843 10.76 -13.90 24.95
N ARG A 844 11.06 -13.62 26.22
CA ARG A 844 10.98 -12.26 26.77
C ARG A 844 12.34 -11.58 26.72
N SER A 845 12.41 -10.39 26.14
CA SER A 845 13.59 -9.52 26.23
C SER A 845 13.22 -8.23 26.99
N LYS A 846 13.94 -7.94 28.07
CA LYS A 846 13.86 -6.65 28.77
C LYS A 846 15.00 -5.75 28.30
N GLU A 847 14.73 -4.46 28.18
CA GLU A 847 15.77 -3.46 27.96
C GLU A 847 16.70 -3.43 29.19
N GLU A 848 17.97 -3.79 29.01
CA GLU A 848 18.97 -3.58 30.07
C GLU A 848 19.11 -2.08 30.30
N LYS A 849 18.70 -1.62 31.49
CA LYS A 849 19.02 -0.26 31.94
C LYS A 849 20.54 -0.12 31.90
N LYS A 850 21.07 0.65 30.92
CA LYS A 850 22.42 1.20 31.04
C LYS A 850 22.43 2.07 32.30
N THR A 851 22.88 1.52 33.42
CA THR A 851 23.20 2.31 34.61
C THR A 851 24.23 3.34 34.17
N LYS A 852 23.86 4.62 34.22
CA LYS A 852 24.84 5.70 34.18
C LYS A 852 25.83 5.43 35.31
N LYS A 853 27.00 4.87 35.00
CA LYS A 853 28.14 4.92 35.93
C LYS A 853 28.32 6.39 36.25
N GLY A 854 28.11 6.72 37.52
CA GLY A 854 28.07 8.09 38.00
C GLY A 854 29.30 8.85 37.53
N ALA A 855 29.07 10.07 37.08
CA ALA A 855 30.12 11.07 37.00
C ALA A 855 30.68 11.24 38.42
N GLY A 856 31.78 10.54 38.70
CA GLY A 856 32.60 10.77 39.88
C GLY A 856 33.12 12.19 39.78
N GLN A 857 32.55 13.05 40.60
CA GLN A 857 32.99 14.42 40.84
C GLN A 857 34.40 14.37 41.44
N MET A 858 35.44 14.31 40.61
CA MET A 858 36.79 14.61 41.04
C MET A 858 36.93 16.12 41.15
N LYS A 859 36.94 16.61 42.40
CA LYS A 859 37.45 17.93 42.76
C LYS A 859 38.93 18.02 42.37
N LEU A 860 39.26 18.99 41.55
CA LEU A 860 40.61 19.52 41.26
C LEU A 860 40.41 21.05 41.25
N PHE A 861 40.99 21.83 42.17
CA PHE A 861 42.36 22.37 42.06
C PHE A 861 42.74 22.75 40.64
#